data_AF-A0A2X3YHZ5-F1
#
_entry.id   AF-A0A2X3YHZ5-F1
#
_cell.length_a   1.000
_cell.length_b   1.000
_cell.length_c   1.000
_cell.angle_alpha   90.00
_cell.angle_beta   90.00
_cell.angle_gamma   90.00
#
_symmetry.space_group_name_H-M   'P 1'
#
loop_
_entity.id
_entity.type
_entity.pdbx_description
1 polymer ?
#
loop_
_entity_poly.entity_id
_entity_poly.type
_entity_poly.pdbx_seq_one_letter_code
_entity_poly.pdbx_strand_id
1 'polypeptide(L)'
;MKTIVLVGDQAYQEQVSTTIKSILYYNKNAKIYVFNQGLSDEWFHEFNELAEQLDSELINISLDQVMISPEWLTQDHISSATYARYFIPQFVAEERVLYLDSDLVVNSDLQPLFDIPLESKLVAAVGDAGGYGFNAGVLLIDNRAWKERQLQETFIKETDRIMGLVQSGQMEDFNGDQTVLNHVLAQDWLSLDKIYNLQVGHDLVAFYSGWNGHFELDQEPLIIHYTTFRKPWNSEVSYRYRQLWWDFQALSLEEILAHHRGEFEMPDHWEKAALNCMLLTDVQELEQIEFLAQSLPRVDFHIACYTEMGAYLQSLNQYENIYLYPQVIHAVLDELIDKCQVYLDIHHGSEHYEMSSRFKALGKPVLAFDNTKKNENEELVYPHENPQEMVEKLRSLMKREKPQVFRAVVLAANAAYSEQVLTTIKSIVCHNRFIKFYVINSDFPTEWFVSMQKKLAKLDCQIVNARVSASLVSNFKTDISYTVFLRYFVADFVEEDKALYLDCDIVVTRDLSSLFETEFGDAPLAAVKDLGGQVYFHQHIFNAGFLLINNALWKQENIRQRLIELTNEWHDKVPSGDQSILNMLFENRWMELPFAYNCITLHTTFSDYEPEKGLYPPVIHYLTERKPWKEYTQSIYREVWWFYQGLDWSDMQEPVGALTQKMVEGEEGSSLSCLVYTYSCDLMHINYLIQALPACHFYIAAPVVVAEPITRLLQYPNVSVSSDIAGIPALLESLEAKSQLLLDINAGDEVGDIIARFKSAGKPVFAFDSTAHGQQGQEVFPVDNPEVMVQAIEKLCLAEPEERQISVLSIDQSLDYLLEKGASVVRFGDGEMDLIAGSGIVYQEYDPELSARLREIMSMESDERLMVCLSDVFTGLERYSIDAQNFWKVHLYYHLSDYQEICRAPWYGSTFISRPYIDLEDKTPSAGYFAKLKQLWQDKDLLIVEGLTSRSGVGNDLFDGARSIKRIICPSRNAYSKLEAIKQAVREQADNRLILTMLGPTAKVLVYDLVQEGYRALDIGHIDSEYEWFQMGARHKVKLSHKHTAEHNFDQDIEFRDDQAYDSQIVANLAQE
;
A
#
# COMPACT_ATOMS: atom_id res chain seq x y z
N MET A 1 -36.32 -0.63 -1.23
CA MET A 1 -35.40 -1.57 -1.89
C MET A 1 -36.04 -2.18 -3.11
N LYS A 2 -35.25 -2.43 -4.16
CA LYS A 2 -35.63 -3.24 -5.34
C LYS A 2 -35.71 -4.71 -4.91
N THR A 3 -36.90 -5.31 -4.90
CA THR A 3 -37.07 -6.70 -4.42
C THR A 3 -36.85 -7.69 -5.55
N ILE A 4 -35.83 -8.54 -5.40
CA ILE A 4 -35.40 -9.51 -6.39
C ILE A 4 -35.49 -10.93 -5.80
N VAL A 5 -35.90 -11.91 -6.60
CA VAL A 5 -35.89 -13.33 -6.21
C VAL A 5 -35.04 -14.11 -7.20
N LEU A 6 -34.15 -14.94 -6.65
CA LEU A 6 -33.33 -15.91 -7.36
C LEU A 6 -33.63 -17.31 -6.82
N VAL A 7 -33.41 -18.32 -7.67
CA VAL A 7 -33.46 -19.74 -7.29
C VAL A 7 -32.13 -20.39 -7.66
N GLY A 8 -31.58 -21.17 -6.74
CA GLY A 8 -30.35 -21.90 -7.01
C GLY A 8 -30.07 -23.00 -6.00
N ASP A 9 -29.42 -24.07 -6.45
CA ASP A 9 -28.95 -25.15 -5.59
C ASP A 9 -27.42 -25.20 -5.57
N GLN A 10 -26.85 -26.11 -4.78
CA GLN A 10 -25.40 -26.24 -4.64
C GLN A 10 -24.68 -26.49 -5.98
N ALA A 11 -25.32 -27.15 -6.96
CA ALA A 11 -24.72 -27.40 -8.27
C ALA A 11 -24.67 -26.14 -9.14
N TYR A 12 -25.48 -25.12 -8.82
CA TYR A 12 -25.57 -23.83 -9.52
C TYR A 12 -25.00 -22.66 -8.70
N GLN A 13 -24.21 -22.94 -7.65
CA GLN A 13 -23.66 -21.90 -6.76
C GLN A 13 -22.89 -20.81 -7.55
N GLU A 14 -22.05 -21.19 -8.52
CA GLU A 14 -21.28 -20.22 -9.32
C GLU A 14 -22.17 -19.30 -10.17
N GLN A 15 -23.24 -19.85 -10.73
CA GLN A 15 -24.19 -19.13 -11.58
C GLN A 15 -25.01 -18.13 -10.75
N VAL A 16 -25.49 -18.57 -9.59
CA VAL A 16 -26.18 -17.71 -8.61
C VAL A 16 -25.26 -16.59 -8.13
N SER A 17 -24.03 -16.92 -7.76
CA SER A 17 -23.03 -15.92 -7.36
C SER A 17 -22.76 -14.90 -8.47
N THR A 18 -22.57 -15.34 -9.71
CA THR A 18 -22.30 -14.45 -10.85
C THR A 18 -23.47 -13.52 -11.12
N THR A 19 -24.71 -14.04 -11.04
CA THR A 19 -25.92 -13.22 -11.17
C THR A 19 -26.00 -12.17 -10.07
N ILE A 20 -25.79 -12.54 -8.80
CA ILE A 20 -25.81 -11.61 -7.66
C ILE A 20 -24.71 -10.54 -7.80
N LYS A 21 -23.49 -10.93 -8.19
CA LYS A 21 -22.40 -9.98 -8.45
C LYS A 21 -22.80 -8.95 -9.51
N SER A 22 -23.37 -9.38 -10.62
CA SER A 22 -23.84 -8.47 -11.67
C SER A 22 -24.98 -7.54 -11.21
N ILE A 23 -25.90 -8.03 -10.37
CA ILE A 23 -26.95 -7.21 -9.75
C ILE A 23 -26.30 -6.13 -8.87
N LEU A 24 -25.48 -6.53 -7.91
CA LEU A 24 -24.89 -5.63 -6.91
C LEU A 24 -23.87 -4.66 -7.50
N TYR A 25 -23.21 -5.03 -8.61
CA TYR A 25 -22.34 -4.12 -9.35
C TYR A 25 -23.09 -2.88 -9.84
N TYR A 26 -24.26 -3.05 -10.46
CA TYR A 26 -25.05 -1.92 -10.99
C TYR A 26 -26.12 -1.38 -10.05
N ASN A 27 -26.44 -2.07 -8.95
CA ASN A 27 -27.59 -1.75 -8.12
C ASN A 27 -27.25 -1.74 -6.63
N LYS A 28 -27.39 -0.56 -6.00
CA LYS A 28 -27.57 -0.43 -4.54
C LYS A 28 -29.04 -0.58 -4.16
N ASN A 29 -29.32 -0.65 -2.86
CA ASN A 29 -30.69 -0.66 -2.33
C ASN A 29 -31.53 -1.81 -2.90
N ALA A 30 -30.94 -3.00 -2.98
CA ALA A 30 -31.57 -4.22 -3.48
C ALA A 30 -31.86 -5.20 -2.33
N LYS A 31 -33.01 -5.87 -2.38
CA LYS A 31 -33.40 -6.91 -1.43
C LYS A 31 -33.56 -8.22 -2.17
N ILE A 32 -32.58 -9.09 -2.05
CA ILE A 32 -32.42 -10.28 -2.86
C ILE A 32 -32.79 -11.50 -2.03
N TYR A 33 -33.88 -12.19 -2.40
CA TYR A 33 -34.28 -13.45 -1.82
C TYR A 33 -33.67 -14.61 -2.61
N VAL A 34 -32.93 -15.50 -1.96
CA VAL A 34 -32.33 -16.68 -2.61
C VAL A 34 -33.01 -17.94 -2.10
N PHE A 35 -33.85 -18.50 -2.95
CA PHE A 35 -34.53 -19.77 -2.73
C PHE A 35 -33.54 -20.88 -3.06
N ASN A 36 -33.11 -21.63 -2.04
CA ASN A 36 -32.01 -22.59 -2.23
C ASN A 36 -32.20 -23.95 -1.56
N GLN A 37 -31.49 -24.92 -2.12
CA GLN A 37 -31.29 -26.24 -1.54
C GLN A 37 -29.80 -26.55 -1.50
N GLY A 38 -29.19 -26.38 -0.33
CA GLY A 38 -27.83 -26.83 -0.04
C GLY A 38 -26.71 -25.79 -0.13
N LEU A 39 -26.99 -24.51 -0.39
CA LEU A 39 -25.98 -23.44 -0.25
C LEU A 39 -25.62 -23.25 1.23
N SER A 40 -24.33 -23.04 1.52
CA SER A 40 -23.84 -22.98 2.90
C SER A 40 -24.10 -21.63 3.57
N ASP A 41 -24.15 -21.63 4.90
CA ASP A 41 -24.31 -20.39 5.69
C ASP A 41 -23.09 -19.47 5.51
N GLU A 42 -21.89 -20.02 5.31
CA GLU A 42 -20.68 -19.22 5.01
C GLU A 42 -20.83 -18.44 3.69
N TRP A 43 -21.35 -19.08 2.64
CA TRP A 43 -21.61 -18.41 1.37
C TRP A 43 -22.60 -17.25 1.54
N PHE A 44 -23.66 -17.44 2.33
CA PHE A 44 -24.61 -16.36 2.63
C PHE A 44 -23.99 -15.25 3.47
N HIS A 45 -23.07 -15.58 4.37
CA HIS A 45 -22.38 -14.59 5.19
C HIS A 45 -21.52 -13.65 4.33
N GLU A 46 -20.68 -14.21 3.45
CA GLU A 46 -19.81 -13.43 2.55
C GLU A 46 -20.62 -12.44 1.68
N PHE A 47 -21.72 -12.90 1.08
CA PHE A 47 -22.56 -12.02 0.26
C PHE A 47 -23.40 -11.03 1.07
N ASN A 48 -23.78 -11.36 2.32
CA ASN A 48 -24.48 -10.41 3.18
C ASN A 48 -23.57 -9.26 3.62
N GLU A 49 -22.30 -9.52 3.93
CA GLU A 49 -21.34 -8.46 4.25
C GLU A 49 -21.18 -7.45 3.10
N LEU A 50 -21.13 -7.96 1.86
CA LEU A 50 -21.15 -7.11 0.66
C LEU A 50 -22.48 -6.34 0.55
N ALA A 51 -23.61 -7.03 0.69
CA ALA A 51 -24.92 -6.43 0.50
C ALA A 51 -25.19 -5.31 1.52
N GLU A 52 -24.85 -5.51 2.80
CA GLU A 52 -25.05 -4.52 3.87
C GLU A 52 -24.31 -3.21 3.58
N GLN A 53 -23.07 -3.30 3.09
CA GLN A 53 -22.27 -2.12 2.71
C GLN A 53 -22.83 -1.36 1.50
N LEU A 54 -23.73 -1.98 0.73
CA LEU A 54 -24.40 -1.40 -0.43
C LEU A 54 -25.87 -1.02 -0.14
N ASP A 55 -26.23 -0.85 1.13
CA ASP A 55 -27.60 -0.64 1.59
C ASP A 55 -28.56 -1.71 1.04
N SER A 56 -28.09 -2.94 0.88
CA SER A 56 -28.79 -4.07 0.27
C SER A 56 -28.89 -5.24 1.25
N GLU A 57 -29.76 -6.21 0.95
CA GLU A 57 -30.03 -7.34 1.84
C GLU A 57 -30.06 -8.65 1.04
N LEU A 58 -29.44 -9.72 1.55
CA LEU A 58 -29.55 -11.06 0.99
C LEU A 58 -30.29 -12.01 1.97
N ILE A 59 -31.44 -12.52 1.54
CA ILE A 59 -32.34 -13.33 2.38
C ILE A 59 -32.29 -14.79 1.95
N ASN A 60 -31.81 -15.65 2.87
CA ASN A 60 -31.81 -17.10 2.71
C ASN A 60 -33.22 -17.69 2.89
N ILE A 61 -33.75 -18.32 1.84
CA ILE A 61 -34.99 -19.11 1.88
C ILE A 61 -34.66 -20.58 1.57
N SER A 62 -34.60 -21.41 2.61
CA SER A 62 -34.41 -22.86 2.44
C SER A 62 -35.65 -23.52 1.83
N LEU A 63 -35.44 -24.26 0.74
CA LEU A 63 -36.49 -25.03 0.07
C LEU A 63 -36.91 -26.29 0.82
N ASP A 64 -36.23 -26.67 1.91
CA ASP A 64 -36.70 -27.75 2.79
C ASP A 64 -38.05 -27.41 3.46
N GLN A 65 -38.44 -26.13 3.41
CA GLN A 65 -39.72 -25.63 3.93
C GLN A 65 -40.89 -25.82 2.95
N VAL A 66 -40.62 -26.26 1.72
CA VAL A 66 -41.64 -26.50 0.68
C VAL A 66 -41.50 -27.88 0.06
N MET A 67 -42.63 -28.50 -0.27
CA MET A 67 -42.65 -29.80 -0.93
C MET A 67 -42.75 -29.61 -2.45
N ILE A 68 -41.62 -29.75 -3.15
CA ILE A 68 -41.60 -29.88 -4.62
C ILE A 68 -41.69 -31.37 -4.94
N SER A 69 -42.67 -31.77 -5.76
CA SER A 69 -42.88 -33.19 -6.07
C SER A 69 -41.72 -33.71 -6.93
N PRO A 70 -41.09 -34.86 -6.59
CA PRO A 70 -40.09 -35.49 -7.45
C PRO A 70 -40.70 -36.05 -8.74
N GLU A 71 -42.03 -36.11 -8.85
CA GLU A 71 -42.74 -36.53 -10.06
C GLU A 71 -42.91 -35.40 -11.09
N TRP A 72 -42.59 -34.16 -10.71
CA TRP A 72 -42.65 -33.02 -11.63
C TRP A 72 -41.42 -33.01 -12.54
N LEU A 73 -41.66 -33.31 -13.81
CA LEU A 73 -40.61 -33.39 -14.83
C LEU A 73 -40.12 -31.99 -15.25
N THR A 74 -38.90 -31.93 -15.74
CA THR A 74 -38.28 -30.78 -16.42
C THR A 74 -37.51 -31.28 -17.65
N GLN A 75 -36.90 -30.40 -18.44
CA GLN A 75 -35.94 -30.83 -19.47
C GLN A 75 -34.59 -31.20 -18.82
N ASP A 76 -33.79 -32.06 -19.46
CA ASP A 76 -32.55 -32.62 -18.91
C ASP A 76 -31.53 -31.57 -18.38
N HIS A 77 -31.60 -30.33 -18.86
CA HIS A 77 -30.72 -29.23 -18.48
C HIS A 77 -31.37 -28.21 -17.50
N ILE A 78 -32.58 -28.47 -17.01
CA ILE A 78 -33.35 -27.59 -16.13
C ILE A 78 -33.54 -28.28 -14.77
N SER A 79 -33.10 -27.63 -13.68
CA SER A 79 -33.27 -28.15 -12.31
C SER A 79 -34.74 -28.14 -11.89
N SER A 80 -35.19 -29.15 -11.15
CA SER A 80 -36.53 -29.15 -10.52
C SER A 80 -36.69 -28.02 -9.51
N ALA A 81 -35.59 -27.40 -9.07
CA ALA A 81 -35.61 -26.20 -8.25
C ALA A 81 -36.38 -25.05 -8.93
N THR A 82 -36.50 -24.98 -10.26
CA THR A 82 -37.22 -23.87 -10.94
C THR A 82 -38.66 -23.70 -10.48
N TYR A 83 -39.34 -24.79 -10.07
CA TYR A 83 -40.69 -24.76 -9.47
C TYR A 83 -40.77 -23.98 -8.15
N ALA A 84 -39.64 -23.69 -7.50
CA ALA A 84 -39.57 -22.85 -6.30
C ALA A 84 -40.19 -21.46 -6.50
N ARG A 85 -40.19 -20.93 -7.73
CA ARG A 85 -40.80 -19.63 -8.04
C ARG A 85 -42.30 -19.58 -7.76
N TYR A 86 -43.00 -20.72 -7.71
CA TYR A 86 -44.42 -20.77 -7.32
C TYR A 86 -44.64 -20.31 -5.87
N PHE A 87 -43.62 -20.43 -5.03
CA PHE A 87 -43.69 -20.15 -3.60
C PHE A 87 -43.26 -18.71 -3.26
N ILE A 88 -42.99 -17.85 -4.26
CA ILE A 88 -42.73 -16.41 -4.05
C ILE A 88 -43.79 -15.74 -3.15
N PRO A 89 -45.11 -15.96 -3.35
CA PRO A 89 -46.15 -15.37 -2.51
C PRO A 89 -46.11 -15.80 -1.04
N GLN A 90 -45.49 -16.95 -0.73
CA GLN A 90 -45.41 -17.49 0.62
C GLN A 90 -44.29 -16.82 1.43
N PHE A 91 -43.15 -16.50 0.81
CA PHE A 91 -41.95 -16.03 1.52
C PHE A 91 -41.62 -14.55 1.32
N VAL A 92 -42.04 -13.96 0.20
CA VAL A 92 -41.70 -12.57 -0.14
C VAL A 92 -42.82 -11.65 0.30
N ALA A 93 -42.50 -10.65 1.13
CA ALA A 93 -43.50 -9.77 1.73
C ALA A 93 -43.98 -8.69 0.75
N GLU A 94 -43.08 -8.18 -0.08
CA GLU A 94 -43.25 -7.01 -0.92
C GLU A 94 -44.25 -7.25 -2.06
N GLU A 95 -44.97 -6.20 -2.45
CA GLU A 95 -46.07 -6.28 -3.43
C GLU A 95 -45.58 -6.42 -4.88
N ARG A 96 -44.36 -5.94 -5.18
CA ARG A 96 -43.74 -6.02 -6.50
C ARG A 96 -42.40 -6.70 -6.38
N VAL A 97 -42.18 -7.70 -7.23
CA VAL A 97 -41.00 -8.59 -7.16
C VAL A 97 -40.46 -8.81 -8.56
N LEU A 98 -39.15 -8.73 -8.74
CA LEU A 98 -38.48 -9.17 -9.96
C LEU A 98 -37.90 -10.56 -9.74
N TYR A 99 -38.40 -11.55 -10.44
CA TYR A 99 -37.79 -12.86 -10.51
C TYR A 99 -36.72 -12.89 -11.60
N LEU A 100 -35.57 -13.50 -11.29
CA LEU A 100 -34.47 -13.75 -12.21
C LEU A 100 -34.04 -15.22 -12.10
N ASP A 101 -33.76 -15.86 -13.24
CA ASP A 101 -32.99 -17.11 -13.27
C ASP A 101 -31.52 -16.85 -12.88
N SER A 102 -30.75 -17.90 -12.59
CA SER A 102 -29.34 -17.80 -12.21
C SER A 102 -28.37 -17.88 -13.39
N ASP A 103 -28.86 -18.14 -14.60
CA ASP A 103 -28.11 -18.24 -15.85
C ASP A 103 -28.18 -16.96 -16.68
N LEU A 104 -28.07 -15.81 -16.02
CA LEU A 104 -28.11 -14.48 -16.65
C LEU A 104 -27.11 -13.50 -16.02
N VAL A 105 -26.95 -12.35 -16.67
CA VAL A 105 -26.19 -11.21 -16.16
C VAL A 105 -27.05 -9.96 -16.24
N VAL A 106 -27.02 -9.16 -15.18
CA VAL A 106 -27.56 -7.79 -15.15
C VAL A 106 -26.47 -6.85 -15.63
N ASN A 107 -26.77 -6.09 -16.69
CA ASN A 107 -25.79 -5.26 -17.40
C ASN A 107 -26.02 -3.74 -17.19
N SER A 108 -26.98 -3.36 -16.34
CA SER A 108 -27.24 -1.96 -15.98
C SER A 108 -28.15 -1.84 -14.74
N ASP A 109 -28.49 -0.61 -14.33
CA ASP A 109 -29.46 -0.35 -13.27
C ASP A 109 -30.82 -0.95 -13.63
N LEU A 110 -31.41 -1.70 -12.70
CA LEU A 110 -32.69 -2.37 -12.83
C LEU A 110 -33.88 -1.43 -12.60
N GLN A 111 -33.66 -0.19 -12.14
CA GLN A 111 -34.74 0.77 -11.87
C GLN A 111 -35.72 0.95 -13.05
N PRO A 112 -35.27 1.09 -14.31
CA PRO A 112 -36.18 1.20 -15.45
C PRO A 112 -37.15 0.02 -15.61
N LEU A 113 -36.74 -1.19 -15.19
CA LEU A 113 -37.62 -2.37 -15.20
C LEU A 113 -38.64 -2.32 -14.06
N PHE A 114 -38.23 -1.91 -12.85
CA PHE A 114 -39.13 -1.78 -11.69
C PHE A 114 -40.19 -0.67 -11.86
N ASP A 115 -39.88 0.36 -12.65
CA ASP A 115 -40.76 1.50 -12.91
C ASP A 115 -41.88 1.17 -13.92
N ILE A 116 -41.81 0.03 -14.61
CA ILE A 116 -42.82 -0.37 -15.58
C ILE A 116 -44.18 -0.57 -14.88
N PRO A 117 -45.25 0.13 -15.32
CA PRO A 117 -46.59 -0.11 -14.81
C PRO A 117 -47.12 -1.44 -15.36
N LEU A 118 -47.56 -2.34 -14.46
CA LEU A 118 -48.07 -3.67 -14.86
C LEU A 118 -49.48 -3.65 -15.48
N GLU A 119 -50.17 -2.51 -15.56
CA GLU A 119 -51.48 -2.37 -16.22
C GLU A 119 -52.54 -3.43 -15.85
N SER A 120 -52.62 -3.81 -14.55
CA SER A 120 -53.50 -4.88 -14.05
C SER A 120 -53.18 -6.30 -14.56
N LYS A 121 -52.05 -6.50 -15.24
CA LYS A 121 -51.47 -7.80 -15.55
C LYS A 121 -50.78 -8.38 -14.31
N LEU A 122 -50.74 -9.70 -14.25
CA LEU A 122 -50.17 -10.45 -13.12
C LEU A 122 -48.64 -10.54 -13.20
N VAL A 123 -48.08 -10.37 -14.40
CA VAL A 123 -46.65 -10.42 -14.65
C VAL A 123 -46.29 -9.59 -15.89
N ALA A 124 -45.08 -9.05 -15.95
CA ALA A 124 -44.46 -8.57 -17.19
C ALA A 124 -43.23 -9.41 -17.52
N ALA A 125 -43.08 -9.79 -18.80
CA ALA A 125 -42.05 -10.71 -19.26
C ALA A 125 -41.74 -10.47 -20.76
N VAL A 126 -40.63 -11.01 -21.25
CA VAL A 126 -40.28 -11.00 -22.68
C VAL A 126 -40.79 -12.28 -23.34
N GLY A 127 -41.24 -12.18 -24.60
CA GLY A 127 -41.65 -13.33 -25.40
C GLY A 127 -40.55 -14.40 -25.49
N ASP A 128 -40.92 -15.67 -25.39
CA ASP A 128 -39.95 -16.77 -25.49
C ASP A 128 -39.41 -16.88 -26.92
N ALA A 129 -38.09 -16.98 -27.05
CA ALA A 129 -37.42 -17.06 -28.35
C ALA A 129 -37.71 -18.39 -29.08
N GLY A 130 -38.19 -19.43 -28.38
CA GLY A 130 -38.74 -20.65 -28.96
C GLY A 130 -40.15 -20.50 -29.52
N GLY A 131 -40.79 -19.33 -29.36
CA GLY A 131 -42.04 -18.97 -30.03
C GLY A 131 -43.33 -19.27 -29.24
N TYR A 132 -43.24 -19.75 -28.01
CA TYR A 132 -44.39 -20.09 -27.17
C TYR A 132 -44.49 -19.22 -25.92
N GLY A 133 -45.40 -18.25 -25.96
CA GLY A 133 -45.69 -17.40 -24.80
C GLY A 133 -44.50 -16.52 -24.39
N PHE A 134 -44.26 -16.40 -23.08
CA PHE A 134 -43.15 -15.64 -22.49
C PHE A 134 -42.08 -16.55 -21.88
N ASN A 135 -40.84 -16.07 -21.89
CA ASN A 135 -39.73 -16.71 -21.20
C ASN A 135 -39.86 -16.49 -19.68
N ALA A 136 -39.71 -17.55 -18.90
CA ALA A 136 -39.94 -17.52 -17.46
C ALA A 136 -38.74 -17.07 -16.62
N GLY A 137 -37.58 -16.82 -17.24
CA GLY A 137 -36.36 -16.48 -16.51
C GLY A 137 -36.22 -15.03 -16.09
N VAL A 138 -37.10 -14.13 -16.57
CA VAL A 138 -37.21 -12.76 -16.08
C VAL A 138 -38.68 -12.39 -15.97
N LEU A 139 -39.18 -12.23 -14.74
CA LEU A 139 -40.59 -11.94 -14.48
C LEU A 139 -40.74 -10.78 -13.49
N LEU A 140 -41.33 -9.67 -13.93
CA LEU A 140 -41.78 -8.61 -13.02
C LEU A 140 -43.19 -8.94 -12.53
N ILE A 141 -43.31 -9.33 -11.27
CA ILE A 141 -44.49 -9.95 -10.67
C ILE A 141 -45.29 -8.95 -9.83
N ASP A 142 -46.62 -8.93 -10.00
CA ASP A 142 -47.56 -8.34 -9.04
C ASP A 142 -47.84 -9.36 -7.93
N ASN A 143 -46.95 -9.40 -6.93
CA ASN A 143 -46.99 -10.37 -5.85
C ASN A 143 -48.22 -10.16 -4.94
N ARG A 144 -48.74 -8.93 -4.84
CA ARG A 144 -50.01 -8.68 -4.15
C ARG A 144 -51.15 -9.43 -4.84
N ALA A 145 -51.28 -9.29 -6.16
CA ALA A 145 -52.30 -10.00 -6.91
C ALA A 145 -52.11 -11.52 -6.88
N TRP A 146 -50.86 -12.02 -6.90
CA TRP A 146 -50.56 -13.44 -6.76
C TRP A 146 -51.05 -14.00 -5.42
N LYS A 147 -50.85 -13.26 -4.31
CA LYS A 147 -51.37 -13.61 -2.98
C LYS A 147 -52.89 -13.58 -2.94
N GLU A 148 -53.52 -12.49 -3.39
CA GLU A 148 -54.98 -12.31 -3.36
C GLU A 148 -55.73 -13.37 -4.16
N ARG A 149 -55.17 -13.80 -5.30
CA ARG A 149 -55.77 -14.80 -6.18
C ARG A 149 -55.31 -16.24 -5.89
N GLN A 150 -54.46 -16.44 -4.86
CA GLN A 150 -53.94 -17.75 -4.47
C GLN A 150 -53.27 -18.48 -5.65
N LEU A 151 -52.46 -17.77 -6.44
CA LEU A 151 -51.87 -18.33 -7.67
C LEU A 151 -50.90 -19.48 -7.40
N GLN A 152 -50.24 -19.50 -6.23
CA GLN A 152 -49.42 -20.63 -5.80
C GLN A 152 -50.19 -21.97 -5.90
N GLU A 153 -51.39 -22.05 -5.33
CA GLU A 153 -52.21 -23.27 -5.41
C GLU A 153 -52.64 -23.60 -6.83
N THR A 154 -52.86 -22.56 -7.64
CA THR A 154 -53.26 -22.72 -9.05
C THR A 154 -52.12 -23.30 -9.87
N PHE A 155 -50.89 -22.81 -9.69
CA PHE A 155 -49.70 -23.36 -10.34
C PHE A 155 -49.46 -24.82 -9.95
N ILE A 156 -49.60 -25.17 -8.67
CA ILE A 156 -49.44 -26.55 -8.20
C ILE A 156 -50.49 -27.48 -8.84
N LYS A 157 -51.77 -27.13 -8.75
CA LYS A 157 -52.88 -27.93 -9.32
C LYS A 157 -52.73 -28.11 -10.83
N GLU A 158 -52.31 -27.05 -11.52
CA GLU A 158 -52.13 -27.08 -12.96
C GLU A 158 -50.89 -27.87 -13.38
N THR A 159 -49.82 -27.83 -12.58
CA THR A 159 -48.63 -28.68 -12.77
C THR A 159 -49.03 -30.15 -12.71
N ASP A 160 -49.76 -30.57 -11.67
CA ASP A 160 -50.24 -31.96 -11.55
C ASP A 160 -51.11 -32.39 -12.74
N ARG A 161 -51.99 -31.49 -13.22
CA ARG A 161 -52.82 -31.74 -14.41
C ARG A 161 -51.98 -31.94 -15.67
N ILE A 162 -51.01 -31.05 -15.90
CA ILE A 162 -50.12 -31.08 -17.07
C ILE A 162 -49.20 -32.31 -17.01
N MET A 163 -48.69 -32.69 -15.85
CA MET A 163 -47.86 -33.89 -15.70
C MET A 163 -48.59 -35.15 -16.17
N GLY A 164 -49.90 -35.27 -15.90
CA GLY A 164 -50.71 -36.36 -16.43
C GLY A 164 -50.78 -36.39 -17.97
N LEU A 165 -50.76 -35.22 -18.63
CA LEU A 165 -50.73 -35.11 -20.09
C LEU A 165 -49.34 -35.47 -20.66
N VAL A 166 -48.28 -35.01 -20.01
CA VAL A 166 -46.89 -35.29 -20.41
C VAL A 166 -46.60 -36.79 -20.29
N GLN A 167 -46.93 -37.40 -19.14
CA GLN A 167 -46.72 -38.83 -18.89
C GLN A 167 -47.56 -39.73 -19.80
N SER A 168 -48.72 -39.25 -20.28
CA SER A 168 -49.55 -39.96 -21.25
C SER A 168 -49.17 -39.70 -22.72
N GLY A 169 -48.13 -38.90 -22.97
CA GLY A 169 -47.67 -38.55 -24.32
C GLY A 169 -48.62 -37.63 -25.09
N GLN A 170 -49.52 -36.92 -24.40
CA GLN A 170 -50.50 -36.00 -25.01
C GLN A 170 -49.97 -34.56 -25.13
N MET A 171 -48.79 -34.29 -24.60
CA MET A 171 -48.11 -33.00 -24.68
C MET A 171 -46.61 -33.25 -24.94
N GLU A 172 -46.17 -32.94 -26.17
CA GLU A 172 -44.79 -33.15 -26.61
C GLU A 172 -43.87 -31.94 -26.32
N ASP A 173 -44.42 -30.71 -26.38
CA ASP A 173 -43.66 -29.46 -26.19
C ASP A 173 -43.65 -28.98 -24.73
N PHE A 174 -43.28 -29.85 -23.80
CA PHE A 174 -43.24 -29.52 -22.36
C PHE A 174 -41.88 -28.94 -21.93
N ASN A 175 -41.92 -27.76 -21.32
CA ASN A 175 -40.76 -27.03 -20.80
C ASN A 175 -40.96 -26.63 -19.32
N GLY A 176 -41.21 -27.62 -18.46
CA GLY A 176 -41.25 -27.42 -17.01
C GLY A 176 -42.26 -26.37 -16.52
N ASP A 177 -41.85 -25.60 -15.52
CA ASP A 177 -42.64 -24.53 -14.90
C ASP A 177 -43.03 -23.43 -15.89
N GLN A 178 -42.19 -23.13 -16.90
CA GLN A 178 -42.50 -22.12 -17.92
C GLN A 178 -43.78 -22.48 -18.69
N THR A 179 -44.00 -23.77 -18.96
CA THR A 179 -45.22 -24.22 -19.65
C THR A 179 -46.46 -23.97 -18.80
N VAL A 180 -46.37 -24.27 -17.50
CA VAL A 180 -47.46 -24.07 -16.55
C VAL A 180 -47.75 -22.59 -16.38
N LEU A 181 -46.72 -21.76 -16.20
CA LEU A 181 -46.85 -20.30 -16.09
C LEU A 181 -47.52 -19.71 -17.32
N ASN A 182 -47.10 -20.09 -18.52
CA ASN A 182 -47.72 -19.65 -19.77
C ASN A 182 -49.17 -20.12 -19.91
N HIS A 183 -49.50 -21.32 -19.42
CA HIS A 183 -50.88 -21.81 -19.46
C HIS A 183 -51.79 -21.06 -18.47
N VAL A 184 -51.33 -20.85 -17.23
CA VAL A 184 -52.11 -20.16 -16.19
C VAL A 184 -52.22 -18.66 -16.47
N LEU A 185 -51.17 -18.03 -17.01
CA LEU A 185 -51.07 -16.58 -17.20
C LEU A 185 -51.28 -16.13 -18.65
N ALA A 186 -51.74 -17.03 -19.54
CA ALA A 186 -51.83 -16.79 -20.98
C ALA A 186 -52.47 -15.45 -21.39
N GLN A 187 -53.46 -14.97 -20.63
CA GLN A 187 -54.21 -13.75 -20.91
C GLN A 187 -53.82 -12.56 -20.00
N ASP A 188 -52.97 -12.80 -19.00
CA ASP A 188 -52.71 -11.89 -17.88
C ASP A 188 -51.22 -11.54 -17.71
N TRP A 189 -50.49 -11.42 -18.82
CA TRP A 189 -49.13 -10.89 -18.84
C TRP A 189 -48.96 -9.64 -19.73
N LEU A 190 -47.95 -8.83 -19.43
CA LEU A 190 -47.52 -7.66 -20.18
C LEU A 190 -46.22 -8.00 -20.93
N SER A 191 -46.19 -7.77 -22.25
CA SER A 191 -44.99 -8.00 -23.06
C SER A 191 -43.98 -6.89 -22.86
N LEU A 192 -42.72 -7.27 -22.63
CA LEU A 192 -41.58 -6.38 -22.50
C LEU A 192 -40.71 -6.41 -23.77
N ASP A 193 -39.92 -5.35 -23.95
CA ASP A 193 -38.86 -5.33 -24.95
C ASP A 193 -37.77 -6.36 -24.63
N LYS A 194 -37.16 -6.95 -25.66
CA LYS A 194 -36.12 -7.98 -25.49
C LYS A 194 -34.88 -7.51 -24.74
N ILE A 195 -34.62 -6.21 -24.64
CA ILE A 195 -33.52 -5.69 -23.82
C ILE A 195 -33.66 -6.02 -22.33
N TYR A 196 -34.88 -6.32 -21.84
CA TYR A 196 -35.11 -6.74 -20.46
C TYR A 196 -34.92 -8.25 -20.22
N ASN A 197 -34.70 -9.05 -21.27
CA ASN A 197 -34.38 -10.48 -21.18
C ASN A 197 -33.88 -10.95 -22.56
N LEU A 198 -32.64 -10.59 -22.90
CA LEU A 198 -32.06 -10.94 -24.19
C LEU A 198 -31.58 -12.40 -24.16
N GLN A 199 -32.32 -13.28 -24.84
CA GLN A 199 -32.11 -14.74 -24.82
C GLN A 199 -30.98 -15.17 -25.77
N VAL A 200 -29.73 -14.86 -25.43
CA VAL A 200 -28.54 -15.07 -26.29
C VAL A 200 -28.20 -16.54 -26.54
N GLY A 201 -28.74 -17.45 -25.74
CA GLY A 201 -28.65 -18.89 -26.01
C GLY A 201 -29.24 -19.33 -27.35
N HIS A 202 -30.11 -18.51 -27.96
CA HIS A 202 -30.70 -18.77 -29.27
C HIS A 202 -29.93 -18.14 -30.43
N ASP A 203 -28.82 -17.44 -30.18
CA ASP A 203 -28.01 -16.76 -31.21
C ASP A 203 -27.65 -17.68 -32.38
N LEU A 204 -27.25 -18.92 -32.13
CA LEU A 204 -26.88 -19.86 -33.20
C LEU A 204 -28.08 -20.30 -34.05
N VAL A 205 -29.23 -20.54 -33.42
CA VAL A 205 -30.47 -20.90 -34.12
C VAL A 205 -30.95 -19.71 -34.95
N ALA A 206 -30.91 -18.51 -34.39
CA ALA A 206 -31.27 -17.28 -35.10
C ALA A 206 -30.37 -17.06 -36.32
N PHE A 207 -29.07 -17.29 -36.17
CA PHE A 207 -28.10 -17.19 -37.25
C PHE A 207 -28.41 -18.13 -38.43
N TYR A 208 -28.53 -19.44 -38.17
CA TYR A 208 -28.76 -20.42 -39.23
C TYR A 208 -30.18 -20.38 -39.83
N SER A 209 -31.15 -19.81 -39.12
CA SER A 209 -32.51 -19.62 -39.62
C SER A 209 -32.73 -18.28 -40.35
N GLY A 210 -31.74 -17.37 -40.32
CA GLY A 210 -31.85 -16.04 -40.91
C GLY A 210 -32.76 -15.09 -40.12
N TRP A 211 -32.91 -15.30 -38.81
CA TRP A 211 -33.71 -14.46 -37.92
C TRP A 211 -32.95 -13.19 -37.51
N ASN A 212 -32.81 -12.25 -38.45
CA ASN A 212 -32.06 -11.00 -38.23
C ASN A 212 -32.60 -10.15 -37.07
N GLY A 213 -33.92 -10.14 -36.89
CA GLY A 213 -34.57 -9.39 -35.81
C GLY A 213 -34.16 -9.84 -34.40
N HIS A 214 -33.52 -11.00 -34.22
CA HIS A 214 -32.91 -11.40 -32.94
C HIS A 214 -31.69 -10.52 -32.60
N PHE A 215 -30.90 -10.14 -33.61
CA PHE A 215 -29.65 -9.40 -33.45
C PHE A 215 -29.84 -7.88 -33.39
N GLU A 216 -30.93 -7.34 -33.97
CA GLU A 216 -31.23 -5.90 -34.01
C GLU A 216 -31.59 -5.35 -32.63
N LEU A 217 -30.73 -4.56 -32.00
CA LEU A 217 -30.97 -3.96 -30.68
C LEU A 217 -31.03 -2.43 -30.82
N ASP A 218 -32.06 -1.80 -30.26
CA ASP A 218 -32.21 -0.33 -30.25
C ASP A 218 -31.36 0.32 -29.15
N GLN A 219 -31.01 -0.44 -28.12
CA GLN A 219 -30.18 -0.04 -26.98
C GLN A 219 -29.50 -1.27 -26.37
N GLU A 220 -28.49 -1.04 -25.53
CA GLU A 220 -27.82 -2.11 -24.80
C GLU A 220 -28.80 -2.93 -23.95
N PRO A 221 -28.69 -4.27 -23.95
CA PRO A 221 -29.55 -5.11 -23.14
C PRO A 221 -29.26 -4.87 -21.66
N LEU A 222 -30.34 -4.70 -20.90
CA LEU A 222 -30.30 -4.52 -19.45
C LEU A 222 -30.12 -5.88 -18.74
N ILE A 223 -30.71 -6.95 -19.28
CA ILE A 223 -30.48 -8.33 -18.83
C ILE A 223 -30.12 -9.21 -20.02
N ILE A 224 -29.04 -9.97 -19.87
CA ILE A 224 -28.53 -10.94 -20.85
C ILE A 224 -28.75 -12.33 -20.27
N HIS A 225 -29.55 -13.15 -20.94
CA HIS A 225 -29.98 -14.45 -20.46
C HIS A 225 -29.43 -15.58 -21.34
N TYR A 226 -28.59 -16.42 -20.75
CA TYR A 226 -27.89 -17.52 -21.42
C TYR A 226 -28.78 -18.77 -21.53
N THR A 227 -29.94 -18.65 -22.18
CA THR A 227 -30.93 -19.74 -22.33
C THR A 227 -30.35 -21.01 -23.00
N THR A 228 -31.11 -22.11 -23.01
CA THR A 228 -30.74 -23.41 -23.59
C THR A 228 -29.65 -24.17 -22.82
N PHE A 229 -29.26 -25.35 -23.30
CA PHE A 229 -28.19 -26.16 -22.73
C PHE A 229 -26.77 -25.62 -23.01
N ARG A 230 -26.62 -24.71 -23.97
CA ARG A 230 -25.32 -24.13 -24.37
C ARG A 230 -25.04 -22.91 -23.49
N LYS A 231 -24.23 -23.05 -22.45
CA LYS A 231 -23.94 -22.00 -21.45
C LYS A 231 -22.51 -21.45 -21.59
N PRO A 232 -22.24 -20.22 -21.11
CA PRO A 232 -20.90 -19.67 -21.15
C PRO A 232 -19.87 -20.51 -20.35
N TRP A 233 -20.32 -21.24 -19.33
CA TRP A 233 -19.44 -22.08 -18.50
C TRP A 233 -19.29 -23.53 -18.97
N ASN A 234 -20.07 -24.00 -19.96
CA ASN A 234 -20.06 -25.42 -20.36
C ASN A 234 -19.98 -25.68 -21.86
N SER A 235 -19.99 -24.63 -22.68
CA SER A 235 -19.97 -24.72 -24.12
C SER A 235 -18.84 -23.86 -24.67
N GLU A 236 -18.14 -24.35 -25.69
CA GLU A 236 -17.15 -23.56 -26.45
C GLU A 236 -17.82 -22.65 -27.49
N VAL A 237 -19.16 -22.69 -27.63
CA VAL A 237 -19.90 -21.94 -28.67
C VAL A 237 -19.76 -20.43 -28.46
N SER A 238 -19.54 -19.73 -29.58
CA SER A 238 -19.25 -18.29 -29.63
C SER A 238 -20.51 -17.47 -29.93
N TYR A 239 -21.43 -17.35 -28.98
CA TYR A 239 -22.52 -16.37 -29.03
C TYR A 239 -22.20 -15.11 -28.22
N ARG A 240 -22.96 -14.03 -28.45
CA ARG A 240 -22.67 -12.70 -27.89
C ARG A 240 -22.64 -12.71 -26.36
N TYR A 241 -21.87 -11.79 -25.78
CA TYR A 241 -21.75 -11.55 -24.33
C TYR A 241 -21.19 -12.71 -23.50
N ARG A 242 -20.70 -13.79 -24.12
CA ARG A 242 -20.06 -14.90 -23.42
C ARG A 242 -19.01 -14.45 -22.41
N GLN A 243 -18.13 -13.53 -22.82
CA GLN A 243 -17.02 -13.05 -21.99
C GLN A 243 -17.52 -12.25 -20.78
N LEU A 244 -18.59 -11.46 -20.95
CA LEU A 244 -19.18 -10.67 -19.88
C LEU A 244 -19.62 -11.53 -18.69
N TRP A 245 -20.11 -12.76 -18.93
CA TRP A 245 -20.41 -13.70 -17.85
C TRP A 245 -19.16 -14.06 -17.04
N TRP A 246 -18.04 -14.35 -17.73
CA TRP A 246 -16.78 -14.67 -17.08
C TRP A 246 -16.17 -13.47 -16.35
N ASP A 247 -16.35 -12.26 -16.88
CA ASP A 247 -15.89 -11.02 -16.24
C ASP A 247 -16.59 -10.83 -14.89
N PHE A 248 -17.92 -11.02 -14.83
CA PHE A 248 -18.66 -11.01 -13.56
C PHE A 248 -18.36 -12.20 -12.64
N GLN A 249 -18.07 -13.37 -13.20
CA GLN A 249 -17.70 -14.54 -12.41
C GLN A 249 -16.37 -14.30 -11.68
N ALA A 250 -15.39 -13.72 -12.39
CA ALA A 250 -14.06 -13.41 -11.88
C ALA A 250 -14.03 -12.23 -10.91
N LEU A 251 -15.02 -11.32 -11.00
CA LEU A 251 -15.11 -10.14 -10.16
C LEU A 251 -15.17 -10.51 -8.66
N SER A 252 -14.30 -9.94 -7.84
CA SER A 252 -14.32 -10.13 -6.40
C SER A 252 -15.39 -9.27 -5.73
N LEU A 253 -15.81 -9.64 -4.51
CA LEU A 253 -16.79 -8.86 -3.76
C LEU A 253 -16.25 -7.47 -3.39
N GLU A 254 -14.95 -7.35 -3.11
CA GLU A 254 -14.31 -6.07 -2.79
C GLU A 254 -14.25 -5.12 -4.01
N GLU A 255 -14.00 -5.64 -5.21
CA GLU A 255 -14.03 -4.83 -6.44
C GLU A 255 -15.42 -4.23 -6.70
N ILE A 256 -16.49 -4.94 -6.31
CA ILE A 256 -17.85 -4.39 -6.36
C ILE A 256 -18.01 -3.20 -5.40
N LEU A 257 -17.44 -3.28 -4.19
CA LEU A 257 -17.48 -2.16 -3.25
C LEU A 257 -16.64 -0.97 -3.74
N ALA A 258 -15.43 -1.25 -4.23
CA ALA A 258 -14.54 -0.25 -4.81
C ALA A 258 -15.19 0.47 -6.00
N HIS A 259 -15.98 -0.24 -6.81
CA HIS A 259 -16.76 0.36 -7.88
C HIS A 259 -17.71 1.44 -7.37
N HIS A 260 -18.44 1.12 -6.31
CA HIS A 260 -19.39 2.04 -5.69
C HIS A 260 -18.74 3.19 -4.91
N ARG A 261 -17.44 3.13 -4.65
CA ARG A 261 -16.59 4.21 -4.11
C ARG A 261 -15.93 5.05 -5.22
N GLY A 262 -16.02 4.64 -6.48
CA GLY A 262 -15.33 5.28 -7.60
C GLY A 262 -13.84 4.93 -7.70
N GLU A 263 -13.42 3.84 -7.06
CA GLU A 263 -12.03 3.36 -6.98
C GLU A 263 -11.76 2.23 -8.00
N PHE A 264 -12.81 1.64 -8.58
CA PHE A 264 -12.71 0.53 -9.53
C PHE A 264 -13.72 0.67 -10.68
N GLU A 265 -13.26 0.39 -11.89
CA GLU A 265 -14.13 0.12 -13.04
C GLU A 265 -13.74 -1.23 -13.60
N MET A 266 -14.74 -2.05 -13.96
CA MET A 266 -14.49 -3.36 -14.53
C MET A 266 -13.74 -3.15 -15.86
N PRO A 267 -12.50 -3.64 -15.98
CA PRO A 267 -11.67 -3.34 -17.15
C PRO A 267 -12.32 -3.95 -18.40
N ASP A 268 -12.36 -3.19 -19.50
CA ASP A 268 -12.68 -3.78 -20.79
C ASP A 268 -11.58 -4.81 -21.11
N HIS A 269 -11.94 -6.09 -21.22
CA HIS A 269 -10.97 -7.16 -21.45
C HIS A 269 -10.18 -6.94 -22.75
N TRP A 270 -10.77 -6.26 -23.74
CA TRP A 270 -10.09 -5.85 -24.97
C TRP A 270 -8.97 -4.82 -24.76
N GLU A 271 -8.95 -4.13 -23.63
CA GLU A 271 -7.95 -3.13 -23.28
C GLU A 271 -6.75 -3.69 -22.51
N LYS A 272 -6.87 -4.90 -21.95
CA LYS A 272 -5.78 -5.59 -21.25
C LYS A 272 -4.62 -5.95 -22.18
N ALA A 273 -4.93 -6.37 -23.40
CA ALA A 273 -3.95 -6.71 -24.41
C ALA A 273 -3.23 -5.45 -24.94
N ALA A 274 -1.92 -5.54 -25.12
CA ALA A 274 -1.18 -4.49 -25.80
C ALA A 274 -1.49 -4.43 -27.30
N LEU A 275 -2.00 -5.54 -27.87
CA LEU A 275 -2.48 -5.66 -29.23
C LEU A 275 -3.42 -6.87 -29.35
N ASN A 276 -4.56 -6.71 -30.01
CA ASN A 276 -5.47 -7.82 -30.30
C ASN A 276 -5.36 -8.20 -31.80
N CYS A 277 -5.10 -9.47 -32.06
CA CYS A 277 -4.97 -10.03 -33.40
C CYS A 277 -6.10 -11.02 -33.68
N MET A 278 -6.76 -10.88 -34.82
CA MET A 278 -7.82 -11.80 -35.25
C MET A 278 -7.31 -12.76 -36.33
N LEU A 279 -7.81 -13.99 -36.28
CA LEU A 279 -7.64 -15.01 -37.30
C LEU A 279 -8.97 -15.71 -37.57
N LEU A 280 -9.31 -15.96 -38.83
CA LEU A 280 -10.44 -16.80 -39.23
C LEU A 280 -9.91 -18.00 -40.01
N THR A 281 -10.30 -19.22 -39.63
CA THR A 281 -9.82 -20.44 -40.28
C THR A 281 -10.92 -21.47 -40.52
N ASP A 282 -10.76 -22.26 -41.57
CA ASP A 282 -11.50 -23.49 -41.87
C ASP A 282 -10.64 -24.77 -41.75
N VAL A 283 -9.38 -24.62 -41.33
CA VAL A 283 -8.39 -25.70 -41.16
C VAL A 283 -7.68 -25.63 -39.81
N GLN A 284 -6.94 -26.69 -39.44
CA GLN A 284 -6.19 -26.74 -38.18
C GLN A 284 -4.76 -26.18 -38.32
N GLU A 285 -4.21 -26.18 -39.53
CA GLU A 285 -2.84 -25.77 -39.80
C GLU A 285 -2.71 -24.24 -39.81
N LEU A 286 -2.23 -23.70 -38.68
CA LEU A 286 -1.89 -22.29 -38.49
C LEU A 286 -0.37 -22.12 -38.42
N GLU A 287 0.19 -21.38 -39.37
CA GLU A 287 1.63 -21.20 -39.51
C GLU A 287 2.21 -20.39 -38.34
N GLN A 288 3.17 -20.97 -37.62
CA GLN A 288 3.91 -20.35 -36.51
C GLN A 288 3.09 -19.82 -35.32
N ILE A 289 1.79 -20.18 -35.18
CA ILE A 289 0.92 -19.61 -34.13
C ILE A 289 1.46 -19.82 -32.70
N GLU A 290 2.00 -21.00 -32.40
CA GLU A 290 2.58 -21.31 -31.08
C GLU A 290 3.82 -20.47 -30.78
N PHE A 291 4.68 -20.28 -31.79
CA PHE A 291 5.87 -19.43 -31.68
C PHE A 291 5.47 -17.96 -31.47
N LEU A 292 4.47 -17.47 -32.21
CA LEU A 292 3.95 -16.11 -32.05
C LEU A 292 3.36 -15.91 -30.65
N ALA A 293 2.54 -16.85 -30.17
CA ALA A 293 1.92 -16.80 -28.85
C ALA A 293 2.97 -16.76 -27.73
N GLN A 294 4.00 -17.62 -27.80
CA GLN A 294 5.10 -17.64 -26.83
C GLN A 294 5.98 -16.39 -26.88
N SER A 295 6.22 -15.84 -28.08
CA SER A 295 7.12 -14.69 -28.29
C SER A 295 6.46 -13.34 -27.97
N LEU A 296 5.13 -13.33 -27.89
CA LEU A 296 4.28 -12.15 -27.71
C LEU A 296 3.21 -12.38 -26.62
N PRO A 297 3.61 -12.63 -25.35
CA PRO A 297 2.66 -12.94 -24.26
C PRO A 297 1.70 -11.78 -23.92
N ARG A 298 1.92 -10.58 -24.48
CA ARG A 298 1.06 -9.39 -24.33
C ARG A 298 0.16 -9.12 -25.55
N VAL A 299 0.18 -10.01 -26.54
CA VAL A 299 -0.65 -9.94 -27.74
C VAL A 299 -1.66 -11.06 -27.65
N ASP A 300 -2.94 -10.71 -27.75
CA ASP A 300 -4.04 -11.66 -27.69
C ASP A 300 -4.39 -12.12 -29.11
N PHE A 301 -4.47 -13.43 -29.30
CA PHE A 301 -4.76 -14.08 -30.58
C PHE A 301 -6.16 -14.69 -30.55
N HIS A 302 -7.09 -14.05 -31.25
CA HIS A 302 -8.48 -14.46 -31.35
C HIS A 302 -8.69 -15.32 -32.61
N ILE A 303 -8.79 -16.62 -32.42
CA ILE A 303 -8.89 -17.61 -33.50
C ILE A 303 -10.34 -18.03 -33.64
N ALA A 304 -10.96 -17.72 -34.76
CA ALA A 304 -12.37 -18.01 -35.04
C ALA A 304 -12.56 -19.08 -36.11
N CYS A 305 -13.65 -19.85 -36.00
CA CYS A 305 -14.06 -20.85 -36.97
C CYS A 305 -15.60 -20.95 -37.04
N TYR A 306 -16.17 -21.12 -38.24
CA TYR A 306 -17.61 -21.36 -38.41
C TYR A 306 -18.05 -22.77 -37.98
N THR A 307 -17.11 -23.70 -37.83
CA THR A 307 -17.37 -25.09 -37.42
C THR A 307 -16.83 -25.37 -36.02
N GLU A 308 -17.03 -26.59 -35.55
CA GLU A 308 -16.28 -27.12 -34.40
C GLU A 308 -14.77 -27.07 -34.68
N MET A 309 -13.99 -26.88 -33.63
CA MET A 309 -12.52 -26.92 -33.70
C MET A 309 -12.00 -28.33 -33.45
N GLY A 310 -10.97 -28.72 -34.19
CA GLY A 310 -10.28 -29.99 -33.97
C GLY A 310 -9.35 -29.95 -32.76
N ALA A 311 -8.86 -31.13 -32.36
CA ALA A 311 -8.03 -31.30 -31.16
C ALA A 311 -6.77 -30.42 -31.15
N TYR A 312 -6.17 -30.12 -32.32
CA TYR A 312 -5.00 -29.25 -32.38
C TYR A 312 -5.36 -27.81 -32.00
N LEU A 313 -6.38 -27.22 -32.63
CA LEU A 313 -6.82 -25.86 -32.28
C LEU A 313 -7.25 -25.78 -30.81
N GLN A 314 -8.00 -26.76 -30.31
CA GLN A 314 -8.37 -26.84 -28.89
C GLN A 314 -7.15 -26.92 -27.96
N SER A 315 -6.07 -27.59 -28.37
CA SER A 315 -4.85 -27.66 -27.56
C SER A 315 -4.14 -26.31 -27.40
N LEU A 316 -4.42 -25.33 -28.26
CA LEU A 316 -3.88 -23.97 -28.14
C LEU A 316 -4.42 -23.20 -26.92
N ASN A 317 -5.52 -23.65 -26.28
CA ASN A 317 -5.99 -23.09 -25.00
C ASN A 317 -4.96 -23.21 -23.86
N GLN A 318 -3.88 -23.97 -24.05
CA GLN A 318 -2.77 -24.00 -23.10
C GLN A 318 -1.98 -22.68 -23.03
N TYR A 319 -2.13 -21.79 -24.02
CA TYR A 319 -1.50 -20.49 -24.06
C TYR A 319 -2.45 -19.42 -23.53
N GLU A 320 -2.03 -18.67 -22.50
CA GLU A 320 -2.90 -17.68 -21.82
C GLU A 320 -3.38 -16.54 -22.73
N ASN A 321 -2.68 -16.30 -23.84
CA ASN A 321 -2.95 -15.24 -24.81
C ASN A 321 -3.59 -15.76 -26.12
N ILE A 322 -4.15 -16.97 -26.13
CA ILE A 322 -4.95 -17.50 -27.25
C ILE A 322 -6.40 -17.66 -26.81
N TYR A 323 -7.32 -17.13 -27.63
CA TYR A 323 -8.76 -17.17 -27.44
C TYR A 323 -9.42 -17.86 -28.63
N LEU A 324 -10.13 -18.95 -28.36
CA LEU A 324 -10.77 -19.77 -29.38
C LEU A 324 -12.26 -19.48 -29.50
N TYR A 325 -12.73 -19.30 -30.74
CA TYR A 325 -14.12 -19.02 -31.08
C TYR A 325 -14.68 -20.06 -32.08
N PRO A 326 -15.01 -21.29 -31.66
CA PRO A 326 -15.68 -22.27 -32.51
C PRO A 326 -17.16 -21.92 -32.72
N GLN A 327 -17.71 -22.37 -33.86
CA GLN A 327 -19.09 -22.10 -34.28
C GLN A 327 -19.47 -20.61 -34.20
N VAL A 328 -18.55 -19.75 -34.64
CA VAL A 328 -18.73 -18.29 -34.59
C VAL A 328 -19.89 -17.83 -35.48
N ILE A 329 -20.64 -16.83 -35.01
CA ILE A 329 -21.72 -16.17 -35.75
C ILE A 329 -21.27 -14.79 -36.27
N HIS A 330 -21.97 -14.23 -37.27
CA HIS A 330 -21.59 -12.93 -37.85
C HIS A 330 -21.51 -11.80 -36.81
N ALA A 331 -22.43 -11.74 -35.83
CA ALA A 331 -22.39 -10.68 -34.82
C ALA A 331 -21.11 -10.71 -33.97
N VAL A 332 -20.62 -11.89 -33.61
CA VAL A 332 -19.36 -12.05 -32.87
C VAL A 332 -18.15 -11.78 -33.77
N LEU A 333 -18.20 -12.16 -35.05
CA LEU A 333 -17.16 -11.78 -36.01
C LEU A 333 -17.08 -10.27 -36.20
N ASP A 334 -18.22 -9.58 -36.25
CA ASP A 334 -18.26 -8.13 -36.40
C ASP A 334 -17.67 -7.42 -35.17
N GLU A 335 -17.93 -7.94 -33.96
CA GLU A 335 -17.27 -7.50 -32.72
C GLU A 335 -15.75 -7.73 -32.77
N LEU A 336 -15.30 -8.93 -33.17
CA LEU A 336 -13.88 -9.25 -33.33
C LEU A 336 -13.20 -8.31 -34.34
N ILE A 337 -13.87 -8.01 -35.45
CA ILE A 337 -13.38 -7.09 -36.48
C ILE A 337 -13.29 -5.67 -35.95
N ASP A 338 -14.22 -5.24 -35.10
CA ASP A 338 -14.18 -3.91 -34.47
C ASP A 338 -13.04 -3.81 -33.44
N LYS A 339 -12.91 -4.81 -32.57
CA LYS A 339 -12.01 -4.80 -31.41
C LYS A 339 -10.57 -5.23 -31.71
N CYS A 340 -10.32 -6.04 -32.75
CA CYS A 340 -8.96 -6.43 -33.14
C CYS A 340 -8.28 -5.38 -34.02
N GLN A 341 -6.97 -5.17 -33.82
CA GLN A 341 -6.19 -4.19 -34.60
C GLN A 341 -5.54 -4.82 -35.83
N VAL A 342 -5.28 -6.13 -35.82
CA VAL A 342 -4.56 -6.84 -36.87
C VAL A 342 -5.36 -8.06 -37.30
N TYR A 343 -5.36 -8.36 -38.60
CA TYR A 343 -5.77 -9.67 -39.11
C TYR A 343 -4.54 -10.48 -39.51
N LEU A 344 -4.47 -11.73 -39.05
CA LEU A 344 -3.40 -12.68 -39.35
C LEU A 344 -3.89 -13.71 -40.36
N ASP A 345 -3.39 -13.62 -41.59
CA ASP A 345 -3.63 -14.58 -42.67
C ASP A 345 -2.54 -15.66 -42.67
N ILE A 346 -2.51 -16.44 -41.59
CA ILE A 346 -1.51 -17.48 -41.34
C ILE A 346 -2.11 -18.90 -41.43
N HIS A 347 -3.32 -19.05 -41.97
CA HIS A 347 -3.95 -20.35 -42.13
C HIS A 347 -3.67 -20.95 -43.52
N HIS A 348 -3.51 -22.28 -43.59
CA HIS A 348 -3.27 -22.99 -44.86
C HIS A 348 -4.56 -23.27 -45.66
N GLY A 349 -5.70 -22.84 -45.15
CA GLY A 349 -7.04 -23.11 -45.68
C GLY A 349 -7.46 -22.26 -46.89
N SER A 350 -8.75 -22.27 -47.19
CA SER A 350 -9.31 -21.55 -48.36
C SER A 350 -9.40 -20.05 -48.10
N GLU A 351 -9.16 -19.22 -49.12
CA GLU A 351 -9.08 -17.77 -48.92
C GLU A 351 -10.42 -17.16 -48.50
N HIS A 352 -10.47 -16.63 -47.28
CA HIS A 352 -11.60 -15.86 -46.77
C HIS A 352 -11.49 -14.40 -47.21
N TYR A 353 -11.52 -14.15 -48.53
CA TYR A 353 -11.36 -12.82 -49.17
C TYR A 353 -12.19 -11.72 -48.50
N GLU A 354 -13.35 -12.07 -47.96
CA GLU A 354 -14.21 -11.14 -47.23
C GLU A 354 -13.51 -10.56 -46.00
N MET A 355 -12.80 -11.34 -45.17
CA MET A 355 -12.19 -10.84 -43.94
C MET A 355 -11.00 -9.91 -44.19
N SER A 356 -10.06 -10.35 -45.03
CA SER A 356 -8.90 -9.53 -45.41
C SER A 356 -9.34 -8.20 -46.06
N SER A 357 -10.41 -8.22 -46.87
CA SER A 357 -10.97 -7.00 -47.47
C SER A 357 -11.65 -6.09 -46.43
N ARG A 358 -12.34 -6.64 -45.44
CA ARG A 358 -12.99 -5.89 -44.36
C ARG A 358 -11.97 -5.17 -43.47
N PHE A 359 -10.90 -5.85 -43.06
CA PHE A 359 -9.82 -5.21 -42.29
C PHE A 359 -9.12 -4.11 -43.10
N LYS A 360 -8.81 -4.37 -44.38
CA LYS A 360 -8.23 -3.37 -45.28
C LYS A 360 -9.14 -2.15 -45.47
N ALA A 361 -10.45 -2.35 -45.61
CA ALA A 361 -11.43 -1.27 -45.73
C ALA A 361 -11.51 -0.38 -44.47
N LEU A 362 -11.23 -0.95 -43.30
CA LEU A 362 -11.13 -0.25 -42.02
C LEU A 362 -9.73 0.37 -41.77
N GLY A 363 -8.79 0.23 -42.71
CA GLY A 363 -7.42 0.70 -42.56
C GLY A 363 -6.57 -0.10 -41.57
N LYS A 364 -7.01 -1.32 -41.21
CA LYS A 364 -6.31 -2.21 -40.29
C LYS A 364 -5.34 -3.13 -41.07
N PRO A 365 -4.11 -3.35 -40.57
CA PRO A 365 -3.10 -4.17 -41.25
C PRO A 365 -3.50 -5.65 -41.32
N VAL A 366 -3.19 -6.27 -42.46
CA VAL A 366 -3.30 -7.71 -42.71
C VAL A 366 -1.89 -8.26 -42.88
N LEU A 367 -1.48 -9.19 -42.03
CA LEU A 367 -0.14 -9.80 -42.06
C LEU A 367 -0.25 -11.27 -42.45
N ALA A 368 0.68 -11.76 -43.26
CA ALA A 368 0.74 -13.15 -43.70
C ALA A 368 2.19 -13.68 -43.71
N PHE A 369 2.35 -15.00 -43.72
CA PHE A 369 3.63 -15.62 -44.06
C PHE A 369 3.71 -15.87 -45.57
N ASP A 370 4.93 -15.96 -46.10
CA ASP A 370 5.19 -16.19 -47.52
C ASP A 370 4.61 -17.50 -48.07
N ASN A 371 4.42 -18.51 -47.21
CA ASN A 371 3.78 -19.79 -47.53
C ASN A 371 2.27 -19.83 -47.24
N THR A 372 1.71 -18.84 -46.54
CA THR A 372 0.26 -18.74 -46.26
C THR A 372 -0.44 -17.65 -47.06
N LYS A 373 0.30 -16.67 -47.60
CA LYS A 373 -0.23 -15.57 -48.41
C LYS A 373 -1.15 -16.10 -49.50
N LYS A 374 -2.29 -15.44 -49.69
CA LYS A 374 -3.30 -15.88 -50.65
C LYS A 374 -3.32 -15.02 -51.91
N ASN A 375 -2.80 -13.79 -51.82
CA ASN A 375 -2.73 -12.85 -52.94
C ASN A 375 -1.33 -12.24 -53.15
N GLU A 376 -0.92 -12.03 -54.40
CA GLU A 376 0.33 -11.33 -54.75
C GLU A 376 0.33 -9.84 -54.34
N ASN A 377 -0.85 -9.25 -54.09
CA ASN A 377 -1.02 -7.86 -53.66
C ASN A 377 -1.00 -7.67 -52.13
N GLU A 378 -0.63 -8.68 -51.35
CA GLU A 378 -0.40 -8.51 -49.91
C GLU A 378 0.93 -7.79 -49.64
N GLU A 379 0.86 -6.66 -48.94
CA GLU A 379 2.02 -5.78 -48.74
C GLU A 379 2.85 -6.15 -47.49
N LEU A 380 2.26 -6.83 -46.49
CA LEU A 380 2.91 -7.18 -45.22
C LEU A 380 3.10 -8.70 -45.09
N VAL A 381 4.01 -9.23 -45.91
CA VAL A 381 4.34 -10.66 -45.97
C VAL A 381 5.72 -10.90 -45.34
N TYR A 382 5.81 -11.93 -44.48
CA TYR A 382 7.03 -12.29 -43.74
C TYR A 382 7.50 -13.71 -44.07
N PRO A 383 8.81 -14.02 -44.01
CA PRO A 383 9.30 -15.37 -44.25
C PRO A 383 8.88 -16.35 -43.13
N HIS A 384 8.24 -17.47 -43.46
CA HIS A 384 7.87 -18.49 -42.47
C HIS A 384 9.08 -19.16 -41.81
N GLU A 385 10.23 -19.21 -42.49
CA GLU A 385 11.50 -19.70 -41.92
C GLU A 385 12.14 -18.70 -40.94
N ASN A 386 11.69 -17.43 -40.92
CA ASN A 386 12.18 -16.39 -40.01
C ASN A 386 11.03 -15.62 -39.34
N PRO A 387 10.22 -16.28 -38.48
CA PRO A 387 9.02 -15.69 -37.88
C PRO A 387 9.30 -14.51 -36.95
N GLN A 388 10.56 -14.31 -36.56
CA GLN A 388 11.01 -13.17 -35.74
C GLN A 388 10.67 -11.82 -36.40
N GLU A 389 10.68 -11.72 -37.73
CA GLU A 389 10.35 -10.47 -38.42
C GLU A 389 8.87 -10.08 -38.24
N MET A 390 7.97 -11.06 -38.23
CA MET A 390 6.55 -10.83 -37.93
C MET A 390 6.37 -10.44 -36.46
N VAL A 391 7.13 -11.05 -35.54
CA VAL A 391 7.14 -10.67 -34.11
C VAL A 391 7.55 -9.21 -33.94
N GLU A 392 8.61 -8.76 -34.61
CA GLU A 392 9.04 -7.35 -34.58
C GLU A 392 7.97 -6.41 -35.13
N LYS A 393 7.29 -6.81 -36.21
CA LYS A 393 6.18 -6.03 -36.75
C LYS A 393 5.03 -5.92 -35.74
N LEU A 394 4.59 -7.03 -35.16
CA LEU A 394 3.51 -7.03 -34.17
C LEU A 394 3.90 -6.19 -32.94
N ARG A 395 5.16 -6.27 -32.46
CA ARG A 395 5.67 -5.39 -31.41
C ARG A 395 5.58 -3.91 -31.77
N SER A 396 5.84 -3.55 -33.02
CA SER A 396 5.74 -2.15 -33.48
C SER A 396 4.30 -1.61 -33.49
N LEU A 397 3.31 -2.50 -33.55
CA LEU A 397 1.88 -2.16 -33.59
C LEU A 397 1.23 -2.15 -32.21
N MET A 398 1.89 -2.69 -31.19
CA MET A 398 1.41 -2.66 -29.80
C MET A 398 1.17 -1.22 -29.34
N LYS A 399 0.09 -1.00 -28.57
CA LYS A 399 -0.15 0.24 -27.84
C LYS A 399 1.12 0.56 -27.05
N ARG A 400 1.73 1.73 -27.32
CA ARG A 400 2.88 2.20 -26.53
C ARG A 400 2.38 2.60 -25.14
N GLU A 401 2.59 1.75 -24.16
CA GLU A 401 2.66 2.22 -22.78
C GLU A 401 3.87 3.14 -22.62
N LYS A 402 3.74 4.12 -21.73
CA LYS A 402 4.93 4.71 -21.11
C LYS A 402 5.74 3.55 -20.52
N PRO A 403 7.05 3.43 -20.77
CA PRO A 403 7.84 2.39 -20.12
C PRO A 403 7.65 2.54 -18.59
N GLN A 404 6.98 1.57 -17.97
CA GLN A 404 7.01 1.45 -16.52
C GLN A 404 8.41 0.95 -16.17
N VAL A 405 9.22 1.82 -15.58
CA VAL A 405 10.61 1.52 -15.24
C VAL A 405 10.60 0.67 -13.98
N PHE A 406 10.73 -0.65 -14.15
CA PHE A 406 10.93 -1.56 -13.02
C PHE A 406 12.33 -1.36 -12.43
N ARG A 407 12.42 -1.44 -11.11
CA ARG A 407 13.69 -1.45 -10.38
C ARG A 407 14.08 -2.89 -10.10
N ALA A 408 15.29 -3.28 -10.52
CA ALA A 408 15.77 -4.64 -10.38
C ALA A 408 16.27 -4.91 -8.96
N VAL A 409 15.71 -5.94 -8.33
CA VAL A 409 16.17 -6.48 -7.05
C VAL A 409 16.64 -7.92 -7.26
N VAL A 410 17.80 -8.28 -6.74
CA VAL A 410 18.41 -9.61 -6.91
C VAL A 410 18.60 -10.29 -5.57
N LEU A 411 18.18 -11.55 -5.48
CA LEU A 411 18.40 -12.43 -4.34
C LEU A 411 19.15 -13.68 -4.81
N ALA A 412 20.04 -14.23 -4.00
CA ALA A 412 20.73 -15.48 -4.29
C ALA A 412 20.56 -16.49 -3.14
N ALA A 413 19.88 -17.60 -3.41
CA ALA A 413 19.54 -18.58 -2.39
C ALA A 413 19.28 -19.97 -2.96
N ASN A 414 19.30 -20.99 -2.10
CA ASN A 414 18.77 -22.31 -2.39
C ASN A 414 17.40 -22.51 -1.73
N ALA A 415 16.67 -23.55 -2.12
CA ALA A 415 15.31 -23.80 -1.68
C ALA A 415 15.16 -23.99 -0.16
N ALA A 416 16.24 -24.37 0.55
CA ALA A 416 16.23 -24.48 2.01
C ALA A 416 16.08 -23.13 2.72
N TYR A 417 16.37 -22.02 2.03
CA TYR A 417 16.17 -20.65 2.51
C TYR A 417 14.90 -19.99 1.93
N SER A 418 13.95 -20.78 1.41
CA SER A 418 12.73 -20.26 0.77
C SER A 418 11.90 -19.36 1.69
N GLU A 419 11.79 -19.68 2.99
CA GLU A 419 11.12 -18.83 3.98
C GLU A 419 11.84 -17.49 4.16
N GLN A 420 13.17 -17.48 4.17
CA GLN A 420 13.96 -16.25 4.32
C GLN A 420 13.83 -15.37 3.08
N VAL A 421 13.95 -15.96 1.89
CA VAL A 421 13.69 -15.28 0.61
C VAL A 421 12.28 -14.69 0.57
N LEU A 422 11.29 -15.45 1.02
CA LEU A 422 9.90 -15.01 1.11
C LEU A 422 9.78 -13.77 2.02
N THR A 423 10.33 -13.82 3.23
CA THR A 423 10.29 -12.71 4.18
C THR A 423 10.99 -11.46 3.65
N THR A 424 12.15 -11.61 3.01
CA THR A 424 12.84 -10.48 2.35
C THR A 424 11.97 -9.86 1.26
N ILE A 425 11.38 -10.69 0.37
CA ILE A 425 10.47 -10.20 -0.68
C ILE A 425 9.27 -9.47 -0.06
N LYS A 426 8.60 -10.06 0.94
CA LYS A 426 7.47 -9.44 1.64
C LYS A 426 7.86 -8.08 2.22
N SER A 427 9.00 -7.99 2.89
CA SER A 427 9.48 -6.72 3.46
C SER A 427 9.69 -5.65 2.38
N ILE A 428 10.20 -6.03 1.20
CA ILE A 428 10.40 -5.07 0.10
C ILE A 428 9.07 -4.61 -0.48
N VAL A 429 8.15 -5.53 -0.79
CA VAL A 429 6.86 -5.18 -1.42
C VAL A 429 5.88 -4.54 -0.43
N CYS A 430 6.10 -4.66 0.87
CA CYS A 430 5.34 -3.88 1.86
C CYS A 430 5.55 -2.37 1.66
N HIS A 431 6.71 -1.96 1.15
CA HIS A 431 7.09 -0.54 1.01
C HIS A 431 7.32 -0.06 -0.42
N ASN A 432 7.41 -0.97 -1.39
CA ASN A 432 7.82 -0.64 -2.76
C ASN A 432 6.88 -1.28 -3.79
N ARG A 433 6.70 -0.59 -4.93
CA ARG A 433 6.03 -1.08 -6.15
C ARG A 433 6.98 -1.03 -7.33
N PHE A 434 6.61 -1.66 -8.44
CA PHE A 434 7.42 -1.70 -9.65
C PHE A 434 8.80 -2.30 -9.41
N ILE A 435 8.84 -3.40 -8.63
CA ILE A 435 10.06 -4.18 -8.39
C ILE A 435 10.06 -5.43 -9.26
N LYS A 436 11.17 -5.67 -9.95
CA LYS A 436 11.43 -6.93 -10.67
C LYS A 436 12.48 -7.73 -9.90
N PHE A 437 12.03 -8.79 -9.24
CA PHE A 437 12.87 -9.68 -8.46
C PHE A 437 13.55 -10.70 -9.37
N TYR A 438 14.86 -10.89 -9.22
CA TYR A 438 15.62 -11.98 -9.82
C TYR A 438 16.12 -12.89 -8.71
N VAL A 439 15.64 -14.13 -8.65
CA VAL A 439 16.11 -15.10 -7.64
C VAL A 439 17.09 -16.07 -8.30
N ILE A 440 18.38 -15.82 -8.10
CA ILE A 440 19.46 -16.66 -8.61
C ILE A 440 19.56 -17.91 -7.73
N ASN A 441 19.29 -19.07 -8.32
CA ASN A 441 19.17 -20.33 -7.59
C ASN A 441 19.57 -21.54 -8.43
N SER A 442 19.71 -22.70 -7.80
CA SER A 442 19.92 -23.98 -8.51
C SER A 442 18.78 -24.98 -8.35
N ASP A 443 17.96 -24.84 -7.30
CA ASP A 443 17.10 -25.91 -6.78
C ASP A 443 15.71 -25.46 -6.32
N PHE A 444 15.32 -24.19 -6.53
CA PHE A 444 13.93 -23.79 -6.25
C PHE A 444 12.95 -24.51 -7.20
N PRO A 445 11.80 -24.98 -6.69
CA PRO A 445 10.72 -25.52 -7.53
C PRO A 445 10.13 -24.45 -8.45
N THR A 446 9.74 -24.83 -9.67
CA THR A 446 9.09 -23.90 -10.62
C THR A 446 7.73 -23.44 -10.09
N GLU A 447 7.00 -24.31 -9.39
CA GLU A 447 5.70 -24.04 -8.80
C GLU A 447 5.76 -22.93 -7.74
N TRP A 448 6.89 -22.82 -7.02
CA TRP A 448 7.12 -21.72 -6.09
C TRP A 448 7.14 -20.37 -6.83
N PHE A 449 7.83 -20.30 -7.97
CA PHE A 449 7.85 -19.09 -8.80
C PHE A 449 6.47 -18.78 -9.41
N VAL A 450 5.73 -19.79 -9.87
CA VAL A 450 4.35 -19.59 -10.36
C VAL A 450 3.44 -19.02 -9.26
N SER A 451 3.55 -19.56 -8.04
CA SER A 451 2.80 -19.03 -6.88
C SER A 451 3.20 -17.59 -6.56
N MET A 452 4.51 -17.30 -6.54
CA MET A 452 5.03 -15.96 -6.24
C MET A 452 4.67 -14.95 -7.31
N GLN A 453 4.75 -15.30 -8.60
CA GLN A 453 4.36 -14.41 -9.69
C GLN A 453 2.88 -14.02 -9.60
N LYS A 454 1.99 -14.96 -9.26
CA LYS A 454 0.57 -14.65 -9.04
C LYS A 454 0.34 -13.65 -7.90
N LYS A 455 1.14 -13.74 -6.83
CA LYS A 455 1.06 -12.82 -5.68
C LYS A 455 1.66 -11.45 -6.02
N LEU A 456 2.86 -11.43 -6.61
CA LEU A 456 3.59 -10.20 -6.93
C LEU A 456 2.95 -9.39 -8.05
N ALA A 457 2.31 -10.05 -9.03
CA ALA A 457 1.60 -9.36 -10.11
C ALA A 457 0.46 -8.47 -9.59
N LYS A 458 -0.16 -8.83 -8.46
CA LYS A 458 -1.19 -8.00 -7.79
C LYS A 458 -0.61 -6.78 -7.08
N LEU A 459 0.70 -6.74 -6.88
CA LEU A 459 1.43 -5.68 -6.17
C LEU A 459 2.35 -4.90 -7.11
N ASP A 460 2.02 -4.84 -8.40
CA ASP A 460 2.85 -4.21 -9.45
C ASP A 460 4.30 -4.70 -9.45
N CYS A 461 4.53 -5.96 -9.10
CA CYS A 461 5.87 -6.56 -9.01
C CYS A 461 5.97 -7.82 -9.88
N GLN A 462 7.20 -8.20 -10.20
CA GLN A 462 7.50 -9.37 -11.03
C GLN A 462 8.60 -10.22 -10.39
N ILE A 463 8.65 -11.50 -10.73
CA ILE A 463 9.75 -12.39 -10.31
C ILE A 463 10.26 -13.24 -11.48
N VAL A 464 11.58 -13.35 -11.56
CA VAL A 464 12.32 -14.11 -12.56
C VAL A 464 13.06 -15.25 -11.88
N ASN A 465 12.87 -16.47 -12.39
CA ASN A 465 13.63 -17.65 -11.99
C ASN A 465 14.99 -17.66 -12.71
N ALA A 466 16.03 -17.08 -12.08
CA ALA A 466 17.38 -17.01 -12.62
C ALA A 466 18.17 -18.29 -12.28
N ARG A 467 17.86 -19.39 -12.99
CA ARG A 467 18.41 -20.70 -12.64
C ARG A 467 19.84 -20.91 -13.15
N VAL A 468 20.74 -21.27 -12.25
CA VAL A 468 22.16 -21.57 -12.50
C VAL A 468 22.48 -23.00 -12.06
N SER A 469 23.31 -23.71 -12.82
CA SER A 469 23.80 -25.02 -12.39
C SER A 469 24.75 -24.87 -11.20
N ALA A 470 24.43 -25.54 -10.08
CA ALA A 470 25.26 -25.53 -8.87
C ALA A 470 26.72 -25.93 -9.15
N SER A 471 26.94 -26.83 -10.11
CA SER A 471 28.28 -27.33 -10.50
C SER A 471 29.28 -26.25 -10.92
N LEU A 472 28.80 -25.06 -11.31
CA LEU A 472 29.65 -23.93 -11.70
C LEU A 472 30.36 -23.28 -10.51
N VAL A 473 29.82 -23.43 -9.30
CA VAL A 473 30.31 -22.74 -8.09
C VAL A 473 30.42 -23.64 -6.86
N SER A 474 29.78 -24.81 -6.85
CA SER A 474 29.73 -25.71 -5.69
C SER A 474 31.09 -26.30 -5.31
N ASN A 475 32.09 -26.20 -6.18
CA ASN A 475 33.44 -26.69 -5.94
C ASN A 475 34.31 -25.68 -5.17
N PHE A 476 33.88 -24.43 -5.06
CA PHE A 476 34.62 -23.41 -4.32
C PHE A 476 34.49 -23.64 -2.81
N LYS A 477 35.61 -23.50 -2.11
CA LYS A 477 35.67 -23.65 -0.66
C LYS A 477 34.98 -22.45 0.01
N THR A 478 34.11 -22.74 0.97
CA THR A 478 33.43 -21.75 1.82
C THR A 478 32.96 -22.45 3.10
N ASP A 479 32.91 -21.70 4.20
CA ASP A 479 32.41 -22.18 5.50
C ASP A 479 30.88 -21.99 5.65
N ILE A 480 30.24 -21.41 4.64
CA ILE A 480 28.79 -21.21 4.52
C ILE A 480 28.27 -21.86 3.23
N SER A 481 26.98 -21.67 2.89
CA SER A 481 26.42 -22.22 1.65
C SER A 481 27.15 -21.70 0.40
N TYR A 482 27.43 -22.57 -0.56
CA TYR A 482 28.02 -22.18 -1.86
C TYR A 482 27.17 -21.16 -2.63
N THR A 483 25.89 -21.01 -2.26
CA THR A 483 24.95 -20.06 -2.87
C THR A 483 25.43 -18.62 -2.80
N VAL A 484 26.34 -18.28 -1.87
CA VAL A 484 26.93 -16.94 -1.82
C VAL A 484 27.66 -16.56 -3.10
N PHE A 485 28.23 -17.53 -3.83
CA PHE A 485 28.88 -17.31 -5.13
C PHE A 485 27.88 -17.11 -6.29
N LEU A 486 26.58 -17.39 -6.10
CA LEU A 486 25.58 -17.20 -7.16
C LEU A 486 25.37 -15.72 -7.51
N ARG A 487 25.72 -14.78 -6.61
CA ARG A 487 25.67 -13.34 -6.90
C ARG A 487 26.60 -12.90 -8.03
N TYR A 488 27.58 -13.71 -8.42
CA TYR A 488 28.45 -13.42 -9.57
C TYR A 488 27.68 -13.41 -10.89
N PHE A 489 26.52 -14.06 -10.94
CA PHE A 489 25.72 -14.23 -12.15
C PHE A 489 24.68 -13.11 -12.35
N VAL A 490 24.69 -12.04 -11.53
CA VAL A 490 23.79 -10.88 -11.69
C VAL A 490 23.77 -10.38 -13.14
N ALA A 491 24.95 -10.20 -13.74
CA ALA A 491 25.08 -9.68 -15.10
C ALA A 491 24.58 -10.62 -16.20
N ASP A 492 24.40 -11.91 -15.89
CA ASP A 492 23.93 -12.92 -16.85
C ASP A 492 22.39 -12.88 -16.99
N PHE A 493 21.67 -12.40 -15.97
CA PHE A 493 20.20 -12.43 -15.93
C PHE A 493 19.53 -11.06 -15.88
N VAL A 494 20.12 -10.10 -15.17
CA VAL A 494 19.47 -8.80 -14.97
C VAL A 494 19.55 -7.98 -16.25
N GLU A 495 18.41 -7.52 -16.75
CA GLU A 495 18.31 -6.75 -17.98
C GLU A 495 18.64 -5.26 -17.73
N GLU A 496 18.22 -4.73 -16.59
CA GLU A 496 18.34 -3.34 -16.18
C GLU A 496 19.80 -2.91 -15.95
N ASP A 497 20.11 -1.62 -16.14
CA ASP A 497 21.46 -1.07 -15.98
C ASP A 497 21.92 -1.00 -14.52
N LYS A 498 20.98 -0.99 -13.57
CA LYS A 498 21.22 -0.94 -12.13
C LYS A 498 20.44 -2.05 -11.44
N ALA A 499 21.08 -2.73 -10.49
CA ALA A 499 20.47 -3.82 -9.75
C ALA A 499 20.79 -3.68 -8.26
N LEU A 500 19.80 -3.85 -7.37
CA LEU A 500 20.04 -3.95 -5.94
C LEU A 500 20.11 -5.42 -5.52
N TYR A 501 21.28 -5.89 -5.13
CA TYR A 501 21.47 -7.22 -4.56
C TYR A 501 21.28 -7.19 -3.04
N LEU A 502 20.52 -8.15 -2.51
CA LEU A 502 20.36 -8.41 -1.07
C LEU A 502 20.60 -9.89 -0.75
N ASP A 503 21.23 -10.16 0.40
CA ASP A 503 21.17 -11.49 1.01
C ASP A 503 19.75 -11.77 1.57
N CYS A 504 19.37 -13.04 1.69
CA CYS A 504 18.04 -13.44 2.16
C CYS A 504 17.82 -13.27 3.68
N ASP A 505 18.85 -12.89 4.43
CA ASP A 505 18.79 -12.60 5.86
C ASP A 505 18.68 -11.09 6.15
N ILE A 506 18.03 -10.38 5.22
CA ILE A 506 17.76 -8.95 5.26
C ILE A 506 16.26 -8.68 5.24
N VAL A 507 15.82 -7.64 5.95
CA VAL A 507 14.48 -7.05 5.82
C VAL A 507 14.57 -5.56 5.50
N VAL A 508 13.65 -5.10 4.66
CA VAL A 508 13.52 -3.70 4.25
C VAL A 508 12.31 -3.10 4.95
N THR A 509 12.50 -1.93 5.56
CA THR A 509 11.49 -1.31 6.44
C THR A 509 10.91 0.00 5.90
N ARG A 510 11.31 0.42 4.70
CA ARG A 510 10.81 1.64 4.06
C ARG A 510 11.04 1.63 2.55
N ASP A 511 10.53 2.65 1.87
CA ASP A 511 10.72 2.86 0.45
C ASP A 511 12.22 3.01 0.10
N LEU A 512 12.63 2.38 -1.00
CA LEU A 512 14.01 2.37 -1.50
C LEU A 512 14.21 3.24 -2.75
N SER A 513 13.24 4.09 -3.13
CA SER A 513 13.30 4.87 -4.37
C SER A 513 14.56 5.73 -4.47
N SER A 514 14.86 6.47 -3.41
CA SER A 514 16.05 7.32 -3.33
C SER A 514 17.36 6.53 -3.50
N LEU A 515 17.40 5.27 -3.06
CA LEU A 515 18.58 4.43 -3.23
C LEU A 515 18.81 4.11 -4.72
N PHE A 516 17.75 3.81 -5.47
CA PHE A 516 17.85 3.56 -6.90
C PHE A 516 18.21 4.80 -7.72
N GLU A 517 18.06 6.00 -7.17
CA GLU A 517 18.49 7.27 -7.78
C GLU A 517 20.00 7.56 -7.59
N THR A 518 20.71 6.76 -6.78
CA THR A 518 22.15 6.94 -6.52
C THR A 518 22.98 6.85 -7.81
N GLU A 519 23.73 7.90 -8.12
CA GLU A 519 24.64 7.93 -9.27
C GLU A 519 25.99 7.28 -8.94
N PHE A 520 26.47 6.37 -9.78
CA PHE A 520 27.69 5.59 -9.50
C PHE A 520 29.01 6.30 -9.85
N GLY A 521 28.98 7.27 -10.76
CA GLY A 521 30.20 7.69 -11.47
C GLY A 521 30.89 6.49 -12.14
N ASP A 522 32.18 6.32 -11.91
CA ASP A 522 32.99 5.19 -12.43
C ASP A 522 32.98 3.95 -11.53
N ALA A 523 32.19 3.95 -10.45
CA ALA A 523 32.15 2.85 -9.50
C ALA A 523 31.35 1.64 -10.06
N PRO A 524 31.89 0.40 -10.03
CA PRO A 524 31.16 -0.82 -10.36
C PRO A 524 30.05 -1.17 -9.38
N LEU A 525 30.09 -0.68 -8.14
CA LEU A 525 29.04 -0.89 -7.15
C LEU A 525 29.10 0.18 -6.04
N ALA A 526 28.00 0.30 -5.31
CA ALA A 526 27.91 0.97 -4.03
C ALA A 526 27.53 -0.03 -2.92
N ALA A 527 28.14 0.08 -1.75
CA ALA A 527 27.97 -0.85 -0.64
C ALA A 527 28.23 -0.17 0.72
N VAL A 528 27.90 -0.84 1.82
CA VAL A 528 28.13 -0.31 3.18
C VAL A 528 29.40 -0.93 3.78
N LYS A 529 30.17 -0.12 4.53
CA LYS A 529 31.38 -0.60 5.23
C LYS A 529 31.09 -1.75 6.19
N ASP A 530 31.97 -2.73 6.21
CA ASP A 530 31.97 -3.78 7.22
C ASP A 530 32.73 -3.29 8.47
N LEU A 531 31.99 -2.71 9.43
CA LEU A 531 32.57 -2.18 10.66
C LEU A 531 33.23 -3.28 11.52
N GLY A 532 32.73 -4.51 11.49
CA GLY A 532 33.36 -5.66 12.14
C GLY A 532 34.74 -5.95 11.55
N GLY A 533 34.84 -5.95 10.21
CA GLY A 533 36.10 -6.03 9.47
C GLY A 533 37.12 -4.97 9.90
N GLN A 534 36.67 -3.74 10.08
CA GLN A 534 37.50 -2.62 10.52
C GLN A 534 37.95 -2.75 11.98
N VAL A 535 37.04 -3.10 12.89
CA VAL A 535 37.33 -3.16 14.34
C VAL A 535 38.19 -4.37 14.69
N TYR A 536 37.85 -5.56 14.18
CA TYR A 536 38.52 -6.80 14.55
C TYR A 536 39.78 -7.09 13.73
N PHE A 537 39.85 -6.63 12.48
CA PHE A 537 40.91 -7.00 11.54
C PHE A 537 41.63 -5.80 10.91
N HIS A 538 41.25 -4.56 11.24
CA HIS A 538 41.80 -3.33 10.65
C HIS A 538 41.70 -3.28 9.12
N GLN A 539 40.60 -3.82 8.57
CA GLN A 539 40.33 -3.85 7.13
C GLN A 539 39.30 -2.81 6.72
N HIS A 540 39.58 -2.05 5.67
CA HIS A 540 38.65 -1.09 5.07
C HIS A 540 37.91 -1.73 3.89
N ILE A 541 36.96 -2.60 4.21
CA ILE A 541 36.20 -3.42 3.27
C ILE A 541 34.70 -3.13 3.37
N PHE A 542 33.94 -3.48 2.33
CA PHE A 542 32.48 -3.43 2.34
C PHE A 542 31.88 -4.81 2.66
N ASN A 543 30.68 -4.80 3.23
CA ASN A 543 29.88 -6.01 3.43
C ASN A 543 29.19 -6.41 2.11
N ALA A 544 29.27 -7.69 1.74
CA ALA A 544 28.79 -8.16 0.44
C ALA A 544 27.26 -8.38 0.40
N GLY A 545 26.57 -8.42 1.55
CA GLY A 545 25.16 -8.77 1.63
C GLY A 545 24.20 -7.70 1.13
N PHE A 546 24.68 -6.49 0.88
CA PHE A 546 23.89 -5.40 0.29
C PHE A 546 24.73 -4.63 -0.72
N LEU A 547 24.40 -4.77 -2.01
CA LEU A 547 25.16 -4.16 -3.11
C LEU A 547 24.22 -3.47 -4.08
N LEU A 548 24.37 -2.17 -4.26
CA LEU A 548 23.81 -1.49 -5.42
C LEU A 548 24.81 -1.64 -6.57
N ILE A 549 24.46 -2.39 -7.60
CA ILE A 549 25.35 -2.83 -8.67
C ILE A 549 25.14 -2.00 -9.92
N ASN A 550 26.23 -1.49 -10.49
CA ASN A 550 26.25 -0.93 -11.84
C ASN A 550 26.32 -2.08 -12.85
N ASN A 551 25.16 -2.64 -13.18
CA ASN A 551 25.04 -3.83 -13.99
C ASN A 551 25.50 -3.59 -15.44
N ALA A 552 25.29 -2.38 -15.97
CA ALA A 552 25.83 -1.98 -17.26
C ALA A 552 27.36 -2.10 -17.30
N LEU A 553 28.05 -1.60 -16.28
CA LEU A 553 29.51 -1.74 -16.16
C LEU A 553 29.92 -3.20 -15.91
N TRP A 554 29.16 -3.96 -15.11
CA TRP A 554 29.46 -5.37 -14.86
C TRP A 554 29.44 -6.20 -16.15
N LYS A 555 28.46 -5.95 -17.02
CA LYS A 555 28.40 -6.54 -18.37
C LYS A 555 29.58 -6.07 -19.23
N GLN A 556 29.84 -4.76 -19.28
CA GLN A 556 30.91 -4.18 -20.08
C GLN A 556 32.31 -4.71 -19.71
N GLU A 557 32.61 -4.80 -18.41
CA GLU A 557 33.92 -5.24 -17.89
C GLU A 557 34.03 -6.77 -17.71
N ASN A 558 33.00 -7.55 -18.11
CA ASN A 558 32.92 -9.00 -17.91
C ASN A 558 33.21 -9.41 -16.45
N ILE A 559 32.64 -8.69 -15.49
CA ILE A 559 32.91 -8.85 -14.06
C ILE A 559 32.65 -10.28 -13.58
N ARG A 560 31.58 -10.92 -14.06
CA ARG A 560 31.24 -12.33 -13.77
C ARG A 560 32.43 -13.26 -14.04
N GLN A 561 33.07 -13.13 -15.20
CA GLN A 561 34.21 -13.97 -15.57
C GLN A 561 35.43 -13.71 -14.68
N ARG A 562 35.70 -12.43 -14.38
CA ARG A 562 36.82 -12.02 -13.51
C ARG A 562 36.64 -12.53 -12.07
N LEU A 563 35.42 -12.49 -11.55
CA LEU A 563 35.09 -13.05 -10.24
C LEU A 563 35.34 -14.55 -10.21
N ILE A 564 34.88 -15.31 -11.21
CA ILE A 564 35.13 -16.75 -11.32
C ILE A 564 36.63 -17.07 -11.41
N GLU A 565 37.40 -16.34 -12.20
CA GLU A 565 38.85 -16.53 -12.31
C GLU A 565 39.57 -16.25 -10.99
N LEU A 566 39.23 -15.15 -10.32
CA LEU A 566 39.81 -14.79 -9.03
C LEU A 566 39.45 -15.82 -7.95
N THR A 567 38.19 -16.27 -7.91
CA THR A 567 37.75 -17.30 -6.97
C THR A 567 38.45 -18.63 -7.20
N ASN A 568 38.64 -19.08 -8.45
CA ASN A 568 39.40 -20.30 -8.76
C ASN A 568 40.83 -20.29 -8.16
N GLU A 569 41.45 -19.11 -8.05
CA GLU A 569 42.79 -18.97 -7.50
C GLU A 569 42.81 -18.79 -5.98
N TRP A 570 41.79 -18.15 -5.40
CA TRP A 570 41.83 -17.63 -4.03
C TRP A 570 40.79 -18.22 -3.06
N HIS A 571 39.81 -19.00 -3.52
CA HIS A 571 38.70 -19.47 -2.67
C HIS A 571 39.15 -20.24 -1.42
N ASP A 572 40.33 -20.88 -1.45
CA ASP A 572 40.90 -21.63 -0.33
C ASP A 572 41.91 -20.85 0.53
N LYS A 573 42.22 -19.61 0.12
CA LYS A 573 43.22 -18.71 0.73
C LYS A 573 42.61 -17.49 1.42
N VAL A 574 41.32 -17.22 1.22
CA VAL A 574 40.63 -16.06 1.78
C VAL A 574 39.73 -16.47 2.95
N PRO A 575 39.55 -15.59 3.96
CA PRO A 575 38.80 -15.92 5.17
C PRO A 575 37.28 -15.87 5.00
N SER A 576 36.77 -15.10 4.02
CA SER A 576 35.33 -14.80 3.91
C SER A 576 34.81 -15.00 2.49
N GLY A 577 35.14 -16.15 1.89
CA GLY A 577 34.56 -16.64 0.64
C GLY A 577 34.44 -15.57 -0.45
N ASP A 578 33.22 -15.36 -0.94
CA ASP A 578 32.89 -14.40 -1.99
C ASP A 578 33.08 -12.94 -1.57
N GLN A 579 32.80 -12.56 -0.31
CA GLN A 579 33.00 -11.20 0.18
C GLN A 579 34.47 -10.79 0.08
N SER A 580 35.40 -11.69 0.41
CA SER A 580 36.83 -11.41 0.23
C SER A 580 37.20 -11.21 -1.23
N ILE A 581 36.68 -12.05 -2.14
CA ILE A 581 36.94 -11.94 -3.58
C ILE A 581 36.38 -10.63 -4.15
N LEU A 582 35.16 -10.25 -3.76
CA LEU A 582 34.54 -8.99 -4.19
C LEU A 582 35.36 -7.77 -3.75
N ASN A 583 35.78 -7.76 -2.48
CA ASN A 583 36.63 -6.68 -1.95
C ASN A 583 38.02 -6.64 -2.61
N MET A 584 38.61 -7.79 -2.95
CA MET A 584 39.86 -7.85 -3.70
C MET A 584 39.71 -7.31 -5.13
N LEU A 585 38.62 -7.67 -5.82
CA LEU A 585 38.41 -7.25 -7.21
C LEU A 585 38.10 -5.74 -7.30
N PHE A 586 37.37 -5.20 -6.33
CA PHE A 586 36.89 -3.82 -6.30
C PHE A 586 37.64 -2.93 -5.32
N GLU A 587 38.84 -3.32 -4.92
CA GLU A 587 39.69 -2.53 -4.02
C GLU A 587 39.82 -1.08 -4.54
N ASN A 588 39.47 -0.09 -3.73
CA ASN A 588 39.44 1.33 -4.07
C ASN A 588 38.53 1.73 -5.26
N ARG A 589 37.62 0.85 -5.69
CA ARG A 589 36.67 1.06 -6.79
C ARG A 589 35.25 0.74 -6.36
N TRP A 590 34.80 1.24 -5.22
CA TRP A 590 33.40 1.13 -4.80
C TRP A 590 32.96 2.41 -4.10
N MET A 591 31.66 2.70 -4.18
CA MET A 591 31.06 3.85 -3.52
C MET A 591 30.50 3.45 -2.16
N GLU A 592 30.79 4.24 -1.13
CA GLU A 592 30.28 4.00 0.21
C GLU A 592 28.84 4.49 0.37
N LEU A 593 27.99 3.62 0.90
CA LEU A 593 26.61 3.92 1.30
C LEU A 593 26.53 4.11 2.83
N PRO A 594 25.57 4.92 3.32
CA PRO A 594 25.31 5.06 4.75
C PRO A 594 25.00 3.72 5.45
N PHE A 595 25.43 3.58 6.71
CA PHE A 595 25.22 2.38 7.54
C PHE A 595 23.75 1.93 7.60
N ALA A 596 22.82 2.89 7.55
CA ALA A 596 21.38 2.66 7.57
C ALA A 596 20.85 1.74 6.45
N TYR A 597 21.52 1.70 5.30
CA TYR A 597 21.13 0.84 4.15
C TYR A 597 21.67 -0.58 4.24
N ASN A 598 22.45 -0.91 5.27
CA ASN A 598 22.85 -2.27 5.61
C ASN A 598 23.16 -2.31 7.11
N CYS A 599 22.13 -2.04 7.93
CA CYS A 599 22.27 -1.97 9.37
C CYS A 599 22.48 -3.38 9.93
N ILE A 600 23.75 -3.79 9.99
CA ILE A 600 24.15 -5.08 10.54
C ILE A 600 23.94 -5.04 12.05
N THR A 601 23.03 -5.88 12.57
CA THR A 601 22.55 -5.79 13.96
C THR A 601 23.64 -5.93 15.01
N LEU A 602 24.71 -6.68 14.71
CA LEU A 602 25.87 -6.82 15.60
C LEU A 602 26.81 -5.60 15.55
N HIS A 603 26.87 -4.92 14.40
CA HIS A 603 27.78 -3.80 14.17
C HIS A 603 27.24 -2.48 14.73
N THR A 604 26.01 -2.43 15.22
CA THR A 604 25.45 -1.24 15.90
C THR A 604 26.29 -0.83 17.10
N THR A 605 26.92 -1.78 17.81
CA THR A 605 27.89 -1.50 18.88
C THR A 605 29.13 -0.72 18.41
N PHE A 606 29.42 -0.73 17.10
CA PHE A 606 30.57 -0.06 16.48
C PHE A 606 30.16 1.16 15.65
N SER A 607 28.87 1.54 15.69
CA SER A 607 28.31 2.62 14.88
C SER A 607 27.62 3.63 15.78
N ASP A 608 27.77 4.92 15.47
CA ASP A 608 26.98 5.99 16.11
C ASP A 608 25.59 6.12 15.45
N TYR A 609 25.10 5.05 14.81
CA TYR A 609 23.83 5.09 14.07
C TYR A 609 22.68 4.69 14.98
N GLU A 610 21.75 5.62 15.14
CA GLU A 610 20.47 5.37 15.80
C GLU A 610 19.34 5.56 14.77
N PRO A 611 18.35 4.65 14.72
CA PRO A 611 17.16 4.87 13.92
C PRO A 611 16.37 6.08 14.40
N GLU A 612 15.65 6.73 13.48
CA GLU A 612 14.66 7.76 13.82
C GLU A 612 13.66 7.24 14.87
N LYS A 613 13.28 8.09 15.82
CA LYS A 613 12.42 7.72 16.95
C LYS A 613 11.11 7.08 16.47
N GLY A 614 10.82 5.88 16.98
CA GLY A 614 9.62 5.12 16.61
C GLY A 614 9.71 4.35 15.29
N LEU A 615 10.81 4.47 14.55
CA LEU A 615 11.07 3.75 13.30
C LEU A 615 12.18 2.70 13.47
N TYR A 616 12.28 1.82 12.49
CA TYR A 616 13.37 0.85 12.35
C TYR A 616 14.40 1.30 11.30
N PRO A 617 15.64 0.78 11.32
CA PRO A 617 16.62 1.04 10.25
C PRO A 617 16.04 0.70 8.87
N PRO A 618 16.30 1.50 7.81
CA PRO A 618 15.79 1.26 6.46
C PRO A 618 15.99 -0.16 5.95
N VAL A 619 17.16 -0.73 6.24
CA VAL A 619 17.53 -2.09 5.89
C VAL A 619 18.21 -2.72 7.09
N ILE A 620 17.63 -3.79 7.63
CA ILE A 620 18.17 -4.54 8.76
C ILE A 620 18.79 -5.82 8.25
N HIS A 621 20.07 -6.04 8.56
CA HIS A 621 20.81 -7.23 8.16
C HIS A 621 21.17 -8.08 9.37
N TYR A 622 20.55 -9.25 9.47
CA TYR A 622 20.77 -10.19 10.57
C TYR A 622 21.99 -11.09 10.30
N LEU A 623 23.17 -10.49 10.16
CA LEU A 623 24.43 -11.19 9.91
C LEU A 623 24.76 -12.17 11.06
N THR A 624 25.66 -13.13 10.83
CA THR A 624 26.12 -14.18 11.78
C THR A 624 25.12 -15.32 12.02
N GLU A 625 25.43 -16.22 12.95
CA GLU A 625 24.57 -17.32 13.40
C GLU A 625 23.37 -16.88 14.25
N ARG A 626 23.32 -15.61 14.69
CA ARG A 626 22.27 -15.03 15.56
C ARG A 626 21.01 -14.63 14.79
N LYS A 627 20.42 -15.61 14.09
CA LYS A 627 19.29 -15.38 13.19
C LYS A 627 17.97 -15.18 13.94
N PRO A 628 17.08 -14.25 13.51
CA PRO A 628 15.84 -13.93 14.19
C PRO A 628 14.80 -15.06 14.13
N TRP A 629 14.97 -16.06 13.25
CA TRP A 629 14.10 -17.24 13.16
C TRP A 629 14.57 -18.44 14.00
N LYS A 630 15.64 -18.29 14.81
CA LYS A 630 16.07 -19.34 15.76
C LYS A 630 15.25 -19.31 17.04
N GLU A 631 15.40 -20.34 17.89
CA GLU A 631 14.65 -20.51 19.14
C GLU A 631 14.78 -19.32 20.11
N TYR A 632 15.99 -18.78 20.27
CA TYR A 632 16.28 -17.72 21.26
C TYR A 632 16.39 -16.33 20.63
N THR A 633 16.07 -15.31 21.42
CA THR A 633 16.33 -13.91 21.08
C THR A 633 17.82 -13.60 21.26
N GLN A 634 18.54 -13.44 20.14
CA GLN A 634 19.99 -13.19 20.12
C GLN A 634 20.38 -11.99 19.24
N SER A 635 19.39 -11.26 18.72
CA SER A 635 19.57 -10.08 17.87
C SER A 635 18.52 -9.04 18.24
N ILE A 636 18.91 -7.76 18.20
CA ILE A 636 17.97 -6.64 18.16
C ILE A 636 17.09 -6.74 16.90
N TYR A 637 15.91 -6.12 16.96
CA TYR A 637 14.91 -6.09 15.89
C TYR A 637 14.40 -7.47 15.45
N ARG A 638 14.45 -8.48 16.32
CA ARG A 638 13.94 -9.83 16.02
C ARG A 638 12.46 -9.80 15.61
N GLU A 639 11.67 -8.97 16.27
CA GLU A 639 10.25 -8.78 16.04
C GLU A 639 9.92 -8.35 14.60
N VAL A 640 10.80 -7.56 13.98
CA VAL A 640 10.59 -7.03 12.61
C VAL A 640 10.60 -8.16 11.58
N TRP A 641 11.48 -9.15 11.75
CA TRP A 641 11.52 -10.30 10.86
C TRP A 641 10.22 -11.13 10.96
N TRP A 642 9.75 -11.36 12.18
CA TRP A 642 8.51 -12.13 12.41
C TRP A 642 7.25 -11.36 11.98
N PHE A 643 7.26 -10.03 12.08
CA PHE A 643 6.21 -9.19 11.52
C PHE A 643 6.05 -9.44 10.01
N TYR A 644 7.11 -9.26 9.22
CA TYR A 644 7.03 -9.51 7.77
C TYR A 644 6.79 -10.97 7.41
N GLN A 645 7.31 -11.92 8.19
CA GLN A 645 7.06 -13.33 7.95
C GLN A 645 5.56 -13.64 8.11
N GLY A 646 4.93 -13.08 9.15
CA GLY A 646 3.53 -13.28 9.52
C GLY A 646 2.50 -12.50 8.70
N LEU A 647 2.90 -11.44 7.98
CA LEU A 647 1.97 -10.67 7.12
C LEU A 647 1.29 -11.54 6.06
N ASP A 648 -0.01 -11.38 5.85
CA ASP A 648 -0.67 -11.95 4.69
C ASP A 648 -0.39 -11.11 3.43
N TRP A 649 -0.49 -11.71 2.26
CA TRP A 649 -0.35 -11.00 0.98
C TRP A 649 -1.48 -10.00 0.75
N SER A 650 -2.67 -10.24 1.31
CA SER A 650 -3.78 -9.28 1.27
C SER A 650 -3.48 -7.98 2.02
N ASP A 651 -2.67 -8.04 3.07
CA ASP A 651 -2.37 -6.90 3.95
C ASP A 651 -1.38 -5.91 3.30
N MET A 652 -0.81 -6.27 2.14
CA MET A 652 0.22 -5.50 1.44
C MET A 652 -0.28 -4.89 0.12
N GLN A 653 -1.60 -4.82 -0.12
CA GLN A 653 -2.21 -4.26 -1.34
C GLN A 653 -1.74 -2.81 -1.60
N GLU A 654 -1.66 -1.99 -0.56
CA GLU A 654 -1.11 -0.64 -0.61
C GLU A 654 0.28 -0.57 0.04
N PRO A 655 1.24 0.19 -0.53
CA PRO A 655 2.55 0.34 0.07
C PRO A 655 2.44 1.17 1.34
N VAL A 656 3.00 0.66 2.43
CA VAL A 656 3.20 1.42 3.66
C VAL A 656 4.49 2.24 3.51
N GLY A 657 4.52 3.46 4.06
CA GLY A 657 5.73 4.29 4.13
C GLY A 657 6.88 3.66 4.93
N ALA A 658 7.26 4.24 6.07
CA ALA A 658 8.24 3.61 6.96
C ALA A 658 7.55 2.70 7.98
N LEU A 659 8.13 1.53 8.25
CA LEU A 659 7.68 0.63 9.30
C LEU A 659 7.88 1.30 10.67
N THR A 660 6.80 1.41 11.42
CA THR A 660 6.79 1.99 12.76
C THR A 660 6.77 0.89 13.82
N GLN A 661 7.30 1.17 15.01
CA GLN A 661 7.23 0.25 16.16
C GLN A 661 5.77 -0.09 16.51
N LYS A 662 4.85 0.89 16.43
CA LYS A 662 3.41 0.66 16.67
C LYS A 662 2.79 -0.37 15.73
N MET A 663 3.20 -0.39 14.45
CA MET A 663 2.71 -1.39 13.49
C MET A 663 3.16 -2.80 13.86
N VAL A 664 4.36 -2.94 14.41
CA VAL A 664 4.90 -4.25 14.84
C VAL A 664 4.31 -4.68 16.18
N GLU A 665 4.01 -3.73 17.07
CA GLU A 665 3.57 -3.97 18.44
C GLU A 665 2.03 -3.99 18.61
N GLY A 666 1.26 -3.42 17.68
CA GLY A 666 -0.21 -3.38 17.67
C GLY A 666 -0.84 -2.10 18.26
N GLU A 667 -2.13 -1.84 17.95
CA GLU A 667 -2.90 -0.69 18.49
C GLU A 667 -3.42 -0.90 19.92
N GLU A 668 -3.47 -2.15 20.42
CA GLU A 668 -3.71 -2.45 21.82
C GLU A 668 -2.46 -2.12 22.64
N GLY A 669 -2.25 -0.81 22.84
CA GLY A 669 -1.18 -0.25 23.62
C GLY A 669 -1.10 -0.87 25.02
N SER A 670 0.09 -1.33 25.37
CA SER A 670 0.55 -1.71 26.71
C SER A 670 0.02 -3.02 27.29
N SER A 671 0.44 -4.15 26.72
CA SER A 671 0.74 -5.29 27.61
C SER A 671 1.92 -4.87 28.51
N LEU A 672 1.70 -4.83 29.83
CA LEU A 672 2.78 -4.59 30.78
C LEU A 672 3.89 -5.60 30.50
N SER A 673 5.15 -5.18 30.48
CA SER A 673 6.25 -6.13 30.29
C SER A 673 7.31 -6.00 31.38
N CYS A 674 7.94 -7.12 31.70
CA CYS A 674 8.93 -7.20 32.75
C CYS A 674 10.19 -7.96 32.32
N LEU A 675 11.33 -7.56 32.88
CA LEU A 675 12.62 -8.19 32.65
C LEU A 675 13.02 -9.04 33.85
N VAL A 676 13.55 -10.23 33.59
CA VAL A 676 14.34 -11.04 34.52
C VAL A 676 15.72 -11.20 33.89
N TYR A 677 16.78 -10.76 34.57
CA TYR A 677 18.16 -10.88 34.08
C TYR A 677 18.99 -11.78 35.01
N THR A 678 19.48 -12.91 34.51
CA THR A 678 19.93 -14.03 35.35
C THR A 678 21.19 -14.78 34.87
N TYR A 679 22.00 -15.27 35.82
CA TYR A 679 23.00 -16.33 35.61
C TYR A 679 22.49 -17.73 36.05
N SER A 680 21.35 -17.78 36.73
CA SER A 680 20.78 -18.99 37.33
C SER A 680 19.50 -19.43 36.62
N CYS A 681 19.26 -20.75 36.55
CA CYS A 681 17.97 -21.30 36.14
C CYS A 681 16.94 -21.35 37.27
N ASP A 682 17.34 -21.07 38.50
CA ASP A 682 16.47 -21.03 39.66
C ASP A 682 15.86 -19.62 39.77
N LEU A 683 14.69 -19.45 39.16
CA LEU A 683 13.89 -18.22 39.18
C LEU A 683 12.69 -18.41 40.13
N MET A 684 12.67 -17.65 41.21
CA MET A 684 11.67 -17.81 42.28
C MET A 684 10.26 -17.52 41.75
N HIS A 685 9.35 -18.48 41.92
CA HIS A 685 7.93 -18.41 41.50
C HIS A 685 7.65 -18.10 40.02
N ILE A 686 8.63 -18.19 39.12
CA ILE A 686 8.48 -17.75 37.72
C ILE A 686 7.29 -18.41 37.00
N ASN A 687 7.09 -19.73 37.17
CA ASN A 687 5.98 -20.44 36.54
C ASN A 687 4.62 -19.95 37.03
N TYR A 688 4.52 -19.62 38.32
CA TYR A 688 3.29 -19.08 38.90
C TYR A 688 3.03 -17.66 38.39
N LEU A 689 4.05 -16.79 38.37
CA LEU A 689 3.93 -15.41 37.91
C LEU A 689 3.49 -15.34 36.43
N ILE A 690 4.09 -16.14 35.56
CA ILE A 690 3.75 -16.20 34.12
C ILE A 690 2.28 -16.59 33.92
N GLN A 691 1.80 -17.60 34.66
CA GLN A 691 0.42 -18.08 34.56
C GLN A 691 -0.59 -17.13 35.19
N ALA A 692 -0.22 -16.45 36.27
CA ALA A 692 -1.09 -15.52 36.97
C ALA A 692 -1.25 -14.18 36.22
N LEU A 693 -0.29 -13.83 35.37
CA LEU A 693 -0.25 -12.56 34.64
C LEU A 693 -0.21 -12.79 33.11
N PRO A 694 -1.28 -13.36 32.51
CA PRO A 694 -1.29 -13.69 31.08
C PRO A 694 -1.20 -12.45 30.17
N ALA A 695 -1.62 -11.28 30.67
CA ALA A 695 -1.52 -10.00 29.97
C ALA A 695 -0.15 -9.31 30.16
N CYS A 696 0.75 -9.88 30.98
CA CYS A 696 2.10 -9.37 31.17
C CYS A 696 3.09 -10.18 30.35
N HIS A 697 3.97 -9.51 29.59
CA HIS A 697 5.03 -10.17 28.82
C HIS A 697 6.33 -10.28 29.65
N PHE A 698 6.90 -11.49 29.73
CA PHE A 698 8.09 -11.79 30.51
C PHE A 698 9.30 -11.95 29.58
N TYR A 699 10.21 -10.97 29.62
CA TYR A 699 11.53 -11.08 29.03
C TYR A 699 12.49 -11.74 30.01
N ILE A 700 12.99 -12.94 29.69
CA ILE A 700 13.97 -13.65 30.50
C ILE A 700 15.30 -13.64 29.75
N ALA A 701 16.30 -12.95 30.28
CA ALA A 701 17.58 -12.75 29.61
C ALA A 701 18.74 -13.29 30.45
N ALA A 702 19.71 -13.93 29.78
CA ALA A 702 20.91 -14.45 30.41
C ALA A 702 22.16 -14.10 29.59
N PRO A 703 23.25 -13.60 30.20
CA PRO A 703 24.52 -13.37 29.51
C PRO A 703 25.15 -14.67 28.99
N VAL A 704 24.77 -15.81 29.56
CA VAL A 704 25.28 -17.15 29.25
C VAL A 704 24.22 -18.01 28.57
N VAL A 705 24.61 -19.20 28.09
CA VAL A 705 23.67 -20.19 27.57
C VAL A 705 22.67 -20.60 28.65
N VAL A 706 21.38 -20.47 28.36
CA VAL A 706 20.31 -20.86 29.28
C VAL A 706 20.18 -22.38 29.40
N ALA A 707 19.80 -22.86 30.58
CA ALA A 707 19.53 -24.27 30.80
C ALA A 707 18.11 -24.67 30.32
N GLU A 708 17.89 -25.98 30.17
CA GLU A 708 16.59 -26.55 29.75
C GLU A 708 15.38 -26.03 30.56
N PRO A 709 15.45 -25.84 31.89
CA PRO A 709 14.30 -25.30 32.66
C PRO A 709 13.82 -23.92 32.20
N ILE A 710 14.73 -23.01 31.83
CA ILE A 710 14.37 -21.69 31.28
C ILE A 710 13.83 -21.85 29.86
N THR A 711 14.45 -22.73 29.05
CA THR A 711 13.99 -23.00 27.67
C THR A 711 12.55 -23.51 27.65
N ARG A 712 12.15 -24.38 28.59
CA ARG A 712 10.77 -24.88 28.72
C ARG A 712 9.73 -23.77 28.94
N LEU A 713 10.12 -22.57 29.40
CA LEU A 713 9.21 -21.45 29.57
C LEU A 713 8.71 -20.87 28.23
N LEU A 714 9.39 -21.14 27.11
CA LEU A 714 8.92 -20.78 25.76
C LEU A 714 7.60 -21.46 25.36
N GLN A 715 7.12 -22.44 26.14
CA GLN A 715 5.78 -23.00 25.97
C GLN A 715 4.66 -21.99 26.26
N TYR A 716 4.96 -20.90 26.98
CA TYR A 716 4.00 -19.85 27.30
C TYR A 716 4.09 -18.71 26.28
N PRO A 717 2.95 -18.23 25.73
CA PRO A 717 2.95 -17.24 24.66
C PRO A 717 3.43 -15.85 25.12
N ASN A 718 3.34 -15.55 26.41
CA ASN A 718 3.76 -14.29 27.03
C ASN A 718 5.20 -14.33 27.58
N VAL A 719 6.06 -15.20 27.03
CA VAL A 719 7.46 -15.34 27.46
C VAL A 719 8.40 -15.21 26.27
N SER A 720 9.50 -14.49 26.45
CA SER A 720 10.61 -14.44 25.51
C SER A 720 11.93 -14.71 26.21
N VAL A 721 12.75 -15.61 25.66
CA VAL A 721 14.04 -16.00 26.25
C VAL A 721 15.18 -15.48 25.39
N SER A 722 16.07 -14.70 26.00
CA SER A 722 17.33 -14.24 25.41
C SER A 722 18.50 -14.99 26.04
N SER A 723 19.28 -15.70 25.22
CA SER A 723 20.36 -16.58 25.67
C SER A 723 21.69 -16.16 25.07
N ASP A 724 22.76 -16.27 25.86
CA ASP A 724 24.13 -15.97 25.43
C ASP A 724 24.29 -14.53 24.89
N ILE A 725 23.71 -13.56 25.62
CA ILE A 725 23.70 -12.16 25.18
C ILE A 725 24.92 -11.35 25.67
N ALA A 726 25.91 -11.99 26.28
CA ALA A 726 27.14 -11.33 26.68
C ALA A 726 27.82 -10.65 25.47
N GLY A 727 28.22 -9.39 25.64
CA GLY A 727 28.84 -8.61 24.57
C GLY A 727 27.87 -8.06 23.53
N ILE A 728 26.56 -8.02 23.81
CA ILE A 728 25.54 -7.38 22.96
C ILE A 728 24.82 -6.25 23.72
N PRO A 729 25.48 -5.10 24.01
CA PRO A 729 24.90 -4.03 24.83
C PRO A 729 23.56 -3.53 24.29
N ALA A 730 23.47 -3.34 22.96
CA ALA A 730 22.26 -2.89 22.29
C ALA A 730 21.03 -3.79 22.52
N LEU A 731 21.24 -5.12 22.67
CA LEU A 731 20.13 -6.04 22.98
C LEU A 731 19.66 -5.88 24.41
N LEU A 732 20.59 -5.75 25.36
CA LEU A 732 20.23 -5.50 26.76
C LEU A 732 19.53 -4.14 26.93
N GLU A 733 20.04 -3.09 26.28
CA GLU A 733 19.41 -1.77 26.24
C GLU A 733 18.01 -1.81 25.62
N SER A 734 17.81 -2.58 24.55
CA SER A 734 16.49 -2.80 23.95
C SER A 734 15.52 -3.49 24.91
N LEU A 735 15.96 -4.53 25.63
CA LEU A 735 15.14 -5.23 26.62
C LEU A 735 14.78 -4.32 27.80
N GLU A 736 15.72 -3.49 28.24
CA GLU A 736 15.50 -2.48 29.28
C GLU A 736 14.49 -1.42 28.83
N ALA A 737 14.60 -0.92 27.60
CA ALA A 737 13.68 0.07 27.04
C ALA A 737 12.26 -0.49 26.98
N LYS A 738 12.10 -1.73 26.47
CA LYS A 738 10.81 -2.43 26.32
C LYS A 738 10.14 -2.73 27.66
N SER A 739 10.91 -3.03 28.70
CA SER A 739 10.38 -3.49 29.99
C SER A 739 9.94 -2.34 30.90
N GLN A 740 8.75 -2.41 31.48
CA GLN A 740 8.24 -1.43 32.46
C GLN A 740 8.70 -1.76 33.90
N LEU A 741 9.06 -3.01 34.17
CA LEU A 741 9.40 -3.51 35.50
C LEU A 741 10.61 -4.47 35.44
N LEU A 742 11.49 -4.41 36.44
CA LEU A 742 12.49 -5.46 36.69
C LEU A 742 12.02 -6.40 37.80
N LEU A 743 12.10 -7.71 37.54
CA LEU A 743 11.86 -8.77 38.51
C LEU A 743 13.19 -9.37 38.99
N ASP A 744 13.62 -8.94 40.17
CA ASP A 744 14.81 -9.41 40.90
C ASP A 744 14.50 -10.73 41.64
N ILE A 745 14.25 -11.78 40.86
CA ILE A 745 13.79 -13.11 41.33
C ILE A 745 14.79 -14.23 41.05
N ASN A 746 15.96 -13.91 40.49
CA ASN A 746 17.01 -14.88 40.24
C ASN A 746 17.75 -15.26 41.53
N ALA A 747 18.13 -16.53 41.67
CA ALA A 747 19.03 -16.97 42.71
C ALA A 747 20.50 -16.59 42.40
N GLY A 748 21.30 -16.37 43.43
CA GLY A 748 22.74 -16.15 43.33
C GLY A 748 23.15 -14.69 43.56
N ASP A 749 24.05 -14.19 42.72
CA ASP A 749 24.49 -12.79 42.72
C ASP A 749 23.72 -11.99 41.65
N GLU A 750 23.66 -10.67 41.83
CA GLU A 750 23.12 -9.74 40.83
C GLU A 750 23.92 -9.85 39.51
N VAL A 751 23.20 -9.79 38.38
CA VAL A 751 23.81 -9.84 37.05
C VAL A 751 24.16 -8.44 36.57
N GLY A 752 25.43 -8.08 36.66
CA GLY A 752 25.89 -6.73 36.31
C GLY A 752 25.25 -5.68 37.22
N ASP A 753 24.84 -4.56 36.64
CA ASP A 753 24.37 -3.38 37.38
C ASP A 753 22.86 -3.16 37.13
N ILE A 754 22.13 -4.22 36.79
CA ILE A 754 20.78 -4.14 36.20
C ILE A 754 19.76 -3.47 37.14
N ILE A 755 19.90 -3.66 38.46
CA ILE A 755 19.01 -3.04 39.44
C ILE A 755 19.23 -1.52 39.44
N ALA A 756 20.49 -1.08 39.45
CA ALA A 756 20.85 0.33 39.38
C ALA A 756 20.36 0.97 38.07
N ARG A 757 20.45 0.25 36.94
CA ARG A 757 19.97 0.72 35.62
C ARG A 757 18.47 1.01 35.64
N PHE A 758 17.63 0.06 36.07
CA PHE A 758 16.17 0.28 36.16
C PHE A 758 15.81 1.41 37.13
N LYS A 759 16.49 1.50 38.28
CA LYS A 759 16.29 2.59 39.22
C LYS A 759 16.66 3.95 38.64
N SER A 760 17.78 4.04 37.93
CA SER A 760 18.20 5.29 37.27
C SER A 760 17.21 5.74 36.18
N ALA A 761 16.54 4.78 35.53
CA ALA A 761 15.48 5.02 34.54
C ALA A 761 14.11 5.30 35.18
N GLY A 762 14.00 5.35 36.52
CA GLY A 762 12.74 5.58 37.23
C GLY A 762 11.75 4.40 37.19
N LYS A 763 12.20 3.21 36.77
CA LYS A 763 11.36 2.02 36.65
C LYS A 763 11.31 1.22 37.96
N PRO A 764 10.16 0.63 38.32
CA PRO A 764 10.06 -0.21 39.52
C PRO A 764 10.98 -1.44 39.44
N VAL A 765 11.39 -1.93 40.60
CA VAL A 765 12.17 -3.16 40.76
C VAL A 765 11.54 -3.96 41.89
N PHE A 766 11.02 -5.14 41.60
CA PHE A 766 10.35 -6.03 42.56
C PHE A 766 11.21 -7.25 42.84
N ALA A 767 11.28 -7.66 44.10
CA ALA A 767 12.04 -8.83 44.55
C ALA A 767 11.23 -9.64 45.57
N PHE A 768 11.55 -10.93 45.72
CA PHE A 768 11.11 -11.67 46.91
C PHE A 768 12.11 -11.45 48.06
N ASP A 769 11.65 -11.57 49.30
CA ASP A 769 12.48 -11.47 50.51
C ASP A 769 13.69 -12.43 50.52
N SER A 770 13.57 -13.57 49.83
CA SER A 770 14.64 -14.56 49.65
C SER A 770 15.58 -14.31 48.47
N THR A 771 15.21 -13.43 47.51
CA THR A 771 16.00 -13.16 46.29
C THR A 771 16.50 -11.72 46.20
N ALA A 772 16.07 -10.81 47.07
CA ALA A 772 16.46 -9.41 47.01
C ALA A 772 17.99 -9.23 47.16
N HIS A 773 18.63 -8.69 46.11
CA HIS A 773 20.07 -8.43 46.13
C HIS A 773 20.38 -7.09 46.83
N GLY A 774 20.81 -7.15 48.09
CA GLY A 774 21.22 -5.97 48.85
C GLY A 774 20.06 -5.03 49.22
N GLN A 775 20.38 -3.76 49.52
CA GLN A 775 19.40 -2.70 49.78
C GLN A 775 19.52 -1.60 48.71
N GLN A 776 19.06 -1.91 47.50
CA GLN A 776 19.17 -1.05 46.32
C GLN A 776 17.83 -0.39 45.95
N GLY A 777 16.92 -0.32 46.93
CA GLY A 777 15.60 0.28 46.78
C GLY A 777 14.56 -0.60 46.09
N GLN A 778 14.79 -1.92 45.98
CA GLN A 778 13.76 -2.86 45.51
C GLN A 778 12.54 -2.85 46.43
N GLU A 779 11.36 -3.03 45.85
CA GLU A 779 10.16 -3.35 46.63
C GLU A 779 10.13 -4.87 46.89
N VAL A 780 10.07 -5.24 48.16
CA VAL A 780 10.28 -6.63 48.59
C VAL A 780 8.95 -7.27 49.00
N PHE A 781 8.67 -8.43 48.43
CA PHE A 781 7.43 -9.19 48.65
C PHE A 781 7.72 -10.52 49.37
N PRO A 782 6.78 -11.05 50.18
CA PRO A 782 7.00 -12.31 50.91
C PRO A 782 7.06 -13.52 49.96
N VAL A 783 8.10 -14.36 50.06
CA VAL A 783 8.20 -15.58 49.22
C VAL A 783 7.07 -16.58 49.48
N ASP A 784 6.54 -16.64 50.69
CA ASP A 784 5.43 -17.55 51.05
C ASP A 784 4.06 -17.07 50.51
N ASN A 785 3.98 -15.85 49.96
CA ASN A 785 2.72 -15.29 49.44
C ASN A 785 2.93 -14.49 48.13
N PRO A 786 3.25 -15.17 47.01
CA PRO A 786 3.56 -14.52 45.74
C PRO A 786 2.39 -13.75 45.10
N GLU A 787 1.15 -14.01 45.52
CA GLU A 787 -0.05 -13.30 45.07
C GLU A 787 0.04 -11.78 45.33
N VAL A 788 0.74 -11.37 46.40
CA VAL A 788 0.90 -9.94 46.71
C VAL A 788 1.74 -9.21 45.64
N MET A 789 2.75 -9.88 45.08
CA MET A 789 3.54 -9.34 43.97
C MET A 789 2.68 -9.26 42.71
N VAL A 790 1.88 -10.29 42.42
CA VAL A 790 0.92 -10.29 41.28
C VAL A 790 -0.01 -9.08 41.37
N GLN A 791 -0.63 -8.85 42.53
CA GLN A 791 -1.52 -7.69 42.75
C GLN A 791 -0.79 -6.33 42.61
N ALA A 792 0.49 -6.26 42.95
CA ALA A 792 1.29 -5.06 42.75
C ALA A 792 1.59 -4.81 41.26
N ILE A 793 1.87 -5.88 40.51
CA ILE A 793 2.09 -5.84 39.06
C ILE A 793 0.79 -5.43 38.34
N GLU A 794 -0.36 -5.99 38.69
CA GLU A 794 -1.66 -5.63 38.11
C GLU A 794 -2.03 -4.15 38.35
N LYS A 795 -1.64 -3.58 39.49
CA LYS A 795 -1.85 -2.14 39.76
C LYS A 795 -1.04 -1.25 38.83
N LEU A 796 0.13 -1.71 38.35
CA LEU A 796 0.90 -0.97 37.34
C LEU A 796 0.14 -0.93 36.00
N CYS A 797 -0.67 -1.95 35.68
CA CYS A 797 -1.51 -1.97 34.46
C CYS A 797 -2.70 -1.00 34.51
N LEU A 798 -3.18 -0.63 35.70
CA LEU A 798 -4.40 0.19 35.89
C LEU A 798 -4.12 1.69 36.00
N ALA A 799 -2.85 2.10 36.07
CA ALA A 799 -2.46 3.50 36.11
C ALA A 799 -2.27 4.02 34.67
N GLU A 800 -3.29 4.63 34.08
CA GLU A 800 -3.11 5.40 32.84
C GLU A 800 -2.18 6.60 33.10
N PRO A 801 -1.22 6.90 32.20
CA PRO A 801 -0.57 8.20 32.21
C PRO A 801 -1.62 9.26 31.83
N GLU A 802 -1.89 10.23 32.71
CA GLU A 802 -2.75 11.37 32.36
C GLU A 802 -2.19 12.07 31.10
N GLU A 803 -2.92 12.02 29.98
CA GLU A 803 -2.62 12.84 28.80
C GLU A 803 -2.79 14.32 29.16
N ARG A 804 -1.67 15.04 29.28
CA ARG A 804 -1.65 16.45 29.61
C ARG A 804 -1.70 17.30 28.34
N GLN A 805 -2.70 18.17 28.24
CA GLN A 805 -2.94 19.00 27.05
C GLN A 805 -2.15 20.33 27.09
N ILE A 806 -1.41 20.65 26.02
CA ILE A 806 -0.68 21.92 25.86
C ILE A 806 -1.64 23.02 25.41
N SER A 807 -1.65 24.15 26.12
CA SER A 807 -2.51 25.29 25.83
C SER A 807 -1.75 26.40 25.12
N VAL A 808 -2.20 26.79 23.93
CA VAL A 808 -1.60 27.87 23.13
C VAL A 808 -2.67 28.91 22.78
N LEU A 809 -2.40 30.17 23.08
CA LEU A 809 -3.27 31.30 22.72
C LEU A 809 -3.38 31.41 21.20
N SER A 810 -4.53 31.86 20.69
CA SER A 810 -4.68 32.17 19.26
C SER A 810 -3.73 33.29 18.82
N ILE A 811 -3.52 33.42 17.50
CA ILE A 811 -2.77 34.53 16.88
C ILE A 811 -3.28 35.88 17.40
N ASP A 812 -4.60 36.07 17.42
CA ASP A 812 -5.22 37.32 17.84
C ASP A 812 -4.95 37.67 19.30
N GLN A 813 -5.15 36.70 20.20
CA GLN A 813 -4.90 36.84 21.64
C GLN A 813 -3.41 37.10 21.93
N SER A 814 -2.51 36.45 21.17
CA SER A 814 -1.07 36.64 21.31
C SER A 814 -0.65 38.05 20.91
N LEU A 815 -1.22 38.60 19.82
CA LEU A 815 -0.96 39.97 19.39
C LEU A 815 -1.53 41.01 20.36
N ASP A 816 -2.73 40.79 20.89
CA ASP A 816 -3.32 41.66 21.92
C ASP A 816 -2.45 41.70 23.18
N TYR A 817 -1.95 40.54 23.63
CA TYR A 817 -1.03 40.47 24.75
C TYR A 817 0.24 41.31 24.53
N LEU A 818 0.85 41.24 23.34
CA LEU A 818 2.04 42.02 23.00
C LEU A 818 1.78 43.53 22.95
N LEU A 819 0.60 43.95 22.48
CA LEU A 819 0.18 45.35 22.44
C LEU A 819 -0.11 45.89 23.84
N GLU A 820 -0.82 45.12 24.68
CA GLU A 820 -1.26 45.53 26.01
C GLU A 820 -0.14 45.52 27.05
N LYS A 821 0.65 44.45 27.10
CA LYS A 821 1.67 44.24 28.13
C LYS A 821 3.02 44.81 27.77
N GLY A 822 3.26 45.07 26.49
CA GLY A 822 4.57 45.54 26.05
C GLY A 822 5.66 44.47 26.14
N ALA A 823 5.28 43.19 26.17
CA ALA A 823 6.23 42.08 26.29
C ALA A 823 7.14 41.95 25.05
N SER A 824 8.26 41.26 25.25
CA SER A 824 9.14 40.69 24.22
C SER A 824 8.63 39.31 23.80
N VAL A 825 9.09 38.78 22.66
CA VAL A 825 8.60 37.48 22.17
C VAL A 825 9.71 36.60 21.62
N VAL A 826 9.73 35.35 22.08
CA VAL A 826 10.47 34.23 21.47
C VAL A 826 9.46 33.22 20.93
N ARG A 827 9.79 32.61 19.80
CA ARG A 827 8.87 31.74 19.09
C ARG A 827 9.54 30.41 18.78
N PHE A 828 8.83 29.30 18.85
CA PHE A 828 9.36 27.99 18.50
C PHE A 828 8.48 27.39 17.41
N GLY A 829 9.10 27.03 16.29
CA GLY A 829 8.47 26.27 15.21
C GLY A 829 8.93 24.81 15.20
N ASP A 830 8.70 24.17 14.07
CA ASP A 830 9.15 22.84 13.70
C ASP A 830 10.68 22.73 13.71
N GLY A 831 11.39 23.60 12.99
CA GLY A 831 12.85 23.51 12.89
C GLY A 831 13.61 23.75 14.21
N GLU A 832 13.04 24.50 15.17
CA GLU A 832 13.63 24.60 16.50
C GLU A 832 13.47 23.30 17.31
N MET A 833 12.38 22.57 17.11
CA MET A 833 12.19 21.26 17.72
C MET A 833 13.19 20.25 17.17
N ASP A 834 13.47 20.28 15.86
CA ASP A 834 14.50 19.43 15.24
C ASP A 834 15.89 19.65 15.86
N LEU A 835 16.26 20.91 16.12
CA LEU A 835 17.51 21.26 16.81
C LEU A 835 17.54 20.79 18.27
N ILE A 836 16.41 20.88 18.98
CA ILE A 836 16.27 20.35 20.35
C ILE A 836 16.39 18.82 20.36
N ALA A 837 15.97 18.16 19.27
CA ALA A 837 16.01 16.72 19.08
C ALA A 837 17.37 16.19 18.56
N GLY A 838 18.36 17.06 18.32
CA GLY A 838 19.70 16.63 17.92
C GLY A 838 20.04 16.80 16.43
N SER A 839 19.12 17.35 15.63
CA SER A 839 19.27 17.46 14.17
C SER A 839 19.52 18.89 13.72
N GLY A 840 20.45 19.08 12.77
CA GLY A 840 20.65 20.38 12.13
C GLY A 840 19.54 20.70 11.14
N ILE A 841 19.32 21.99 10.88
CA ILE A 841 18.37 22.48 9.86
C ILE A 841 19.10 23.29 8.79
N VAL A 842 18.46 23.54 7.65
CA VAL A 842 19.14 24.07 6.44
C VAL A 842 19.94 25.36 6.67
N TYR A 843 19.47 26.23 7.57
CA TYR A 843 20.12 27.50 7.91
C TYR A 843 20.86 27.50 9.26
N GLN A 844 20.88 26.38 9.99
CA GLN A 844 21.59 26.27 11.27
C GLN A 844 22.03 24.82 11.52
N GLU A 845 23.34 24.60 11.49
CA GLU A 845 23.96 23.35 11.93
C GLU A 845 23.63 23.09 13.40
N TYR A 846 23.54 21.80 13.73
CA TYR A 846 23.33 21.35 15.08
C TYR A 846 24.50 21.79 15.96
N ASP A 847 24.17 22.39 17.09
CA ASP A 847 25.10 22.76 18.14
C ASP A 847 24.47 22.35 19.50
N PRO A 848 25.14 21.54 20.33
CA PRO A 848 24.57 21.03 21.56
C PRO A 848 24.32 22.14 22.60
N GLU A 849 25.09 23.23 22.58
CA GLU A 849 24.87 24.38 23.45
C GLU A 849 23.63 25.16 23.01
N LEU A 850 23.46 25.39 21.71
CA LEU A 850 22.23 25.97 21.15
C LEU A 850 21.02 25.12 21.50
N SER A 851 21.10 23.80 21.30
CA SER A 851 20.02 22.86 21.60
C SER A 851 19.59 22.93 23.07
N ALA A 852 20.56 22.91 24.00
CA ALA A 852 20.30 23.04 25.43
C ALA A 852 19.64 24.39 25.77
N ARG A 853 20.08 25.48 25.15
CA ARG A 853 19.53 26.83 25.34
C ARG A 853 18.10 26.96 24.80
N LEU A 854 17.81 26.38 23.64
CA LEU A 854 16.46 26.34 23.08
C LEU A 854 15.51 25.56 24.00
N ARG A 855 15.94 24.38 24.48
CA ARG A 855 15.19 23.57 25.45
C ARG A 855 14.92 24.32 26.75
N GLU A 856 15.92 25.03 27.28
CA GLU A 856 15.78 25.88 28.47
C GLU A 856 14.67 26.91 28.27
N ILE A 857 14.78 27.74 27.22
CA ILE A 857 13.84 28.83 26.95
C ILE A 857 12.42 28.30 26.69
N MET A 858 12.28 27.20 25.95
CA MET A 858 10.99 26.59 25.62
C MET A 858 10.27 26.03 26.85
N SER A 859 11.01 25.63 27.88
CA SER A 859 10.43 25.14 29.14
C SER A 859 9.93 26.23 30.08
N MET A 860 10.21 27.51 29.79
CA MET A 860 9.88 28.64 30.66
C MET A 860 8.39 29.04 30.58
N GLU A 861 7.89 29.62 31.67
CA GLU A 861 6.57 30.26 31.70
C GLU A 861 6.62 31.66 31.07
N SER A 862 5.54 32.01 30.36
CA SER A 862 5.37 33.36 29.81
C SER A 862 5.01 34.38 30.91
N ASP A 863 5.61 35.56 30.88
CA ASP A 863 5.35 36.67 31.82
C ASP A 863 5.18 38.03 31.10
N GLU A 864 4.99 39.11 31.86
CA GLU A 864 4.79 40.46 31.29
C GLU A 864 6.01 41.01 30.54
N ARG A 865 7.19 40.41 30.69
CA ARG A 865 8.44 40.81 30.01
C ARG A 865 8.74 39.94 28.80
N LEU A 866 8.48 38.64 28.85
CA LEU A 866 8.76 37.68 27.79
C LEU A 866 7.61 36.70 27.59
N MET A 867 7.06 36.68 26.38
CA MET A 867 6.11 35.66 25.93
C MET A 867 6.84 34.58 25.14
N VAL A 868 6.72 33.33 25.59
CA VAL A 868 7.21 32.14 24.89
C VAL A 868 6.08 31.60 24.01
N CYS A 869 6.36 31.43 22.72
CA CYS A 869 5.36 30.99 21.75
C CYS A 869 5.66 29.61 21.15
N LEU A 870 4.61 28.83 20.94
CA LEU A 870 4.63 27.53 20.27
C LEU A 870 3.70 27.53 19.05
N SER A 871 3.83 26.55 18.17
CA SER A 871 2.80 26.25 17.17
C SER A 871 1.48 25.93 17.87
N ASP A 872 0.39 26.58 17.46
CA ASP A 872 -0.93 26.41 18.08
C ASP A 872 -1.71 25.22 17.47
N VAL A 873 -0.97 24.18 17.08
CA VAL A 873 -1.43 23.01 16.31
C VAL A 873 -1.88 21.84 17.18
N PHE A 874 -1.69 21.94 18.49
CA PHE A 874 -2.13 20.92 19.47
C PHE A 874 -3.66 20.84 19.59
N THR A 875 -4.37 21.89 19.14
CA THR A 875 -5.84 21.94 19.06
C THR A 875 -6.25 22.77 17.85
N GLY A 876 -7.41 22.47 17.26
CA GLY A 876 -7.96 23.28 16.17
C GLY A 876 -7.15 23.23 14.87
N LEU A 877 -6.55 22.07 14.55
CA LEU A 877 -5.69 21.89 13.38
C LEU A 877 -6.47 22.09 12.06
N GLU A 878 -7.77 21.81 12.07
CA GLU A 878 -8.69 21.93 10.93
C GLU A 878 -8.81 23.34 10.34
N ARG A 879 -8.35 24.38 11.06
CA ARG A 879 -8.33 25.77 10.55
C ARG A 879 -7.23 26.03 9.52
N TYR A 880 -6.27 25.12 9.41
CA TYR A 880 -5.16 25.21 8.46
C TYR A 880 -5.47 24.41 7.20
N SER A 881 -4.82 24.75 6.09
CA SER A 881 -4.93 24.03 4.82
C SER A 881 -4.57 22.56 4.96
N ILE A 882 -5.11 21.70 4.09
CA ILE A 882 -4.87 20.25 4.16
C ILE A 882 -3.38 19.87 4.16
N ASP A 883 -2.55 20.61 3.41
CA ASP A 883 -1.10 20.41 3.37
C ASP A 883 -0.45 20.70 4.73
N ALA A 884 -0.85 21.81 5.37
CA ALA A 884 -0.39 22.16 6.71
C ALA A 884 -0.90 21.17 7.77
N GLN A 885 -2.15 20.69 7.65
CA GLN A 885 -2.68 19.65 8.54
C GLN A 885 -1.87 18.36 8.44
N ASN A 886 -1.58 17.91 7.21
CA ASN A 886 -0.80 16.70 6.98
C ASN A 886 0.62 16.87 7.53
N PHE A 887 1.27 18.01 7.25
CA PHE A 887 2.59 18.33 7.81
C PHE A 887 2.61 18.28 9.34
N TRP A 888 1.70 19.00 10.00
CA TRP A 888 1.69 19.08 11.47
C TRP A 888 1.23 17.78 12.13
N LYS A 889 0.38 16.96 11.50
CA LYS A 889 0.06 15.61 12.00
C LYS A 889 1.31 14.73 12.05
N VAL A 890 2.11 14.77 10.99
CA VAL A 890 3.39 14.06 10.91
C VAL A 890 4.39 14.63 11.94
N HIS A 891 4.52 15.96 12.02
CA HIS A 891 5.41 16.61 12.99
C HIS A 891 5.05 16.25 14.44
N LEU A 892 3.78 16.36 14.81
CA LEU A 892 3.30 16.00 16.15
C LEU A 892 3.43 14.50 16.41
N TYR A 893 3.26 13.64 15.42
CA TYR A 893 3.49 12.21 15.56
C TYR A 893 4.91 11.91 16.08
N TYR A 894 5.93 12.64 15.59
CA TYR A 894 7.33 12.47 16.03
C TYR A 894 7.66 13.23 17.32
N HIS A 895 7.15 14.45 17.49
CA HIS A 895 7.62 15.38 18.52
C HIS A 895 6.65 15.65 19.66
N LEU A 896 5.40 15.14 19.65
CA LEU A 896 4.40 15.46 20.67
C LEU A 896 4.89 15.11 22.08
N SER A 897 5.59 13.99 22.26
CA SER A 897 6.17 13.63 23.56
C SER A 897 7.21 14.63 24.04
N ASP A 898 8.03 15.16 23.12
CA ASP A 898 9.09 16.10 23.44
C ASP A 898 8.48 17.46 23.81
N TYR A 899 7.43 17.89 23.09
CA TYR A 899 6.60 19.02 23.48
C TYR A 899 5.99 18.80 24.88
N GLN A 900 5.40 17.65 25.17
CA GLN A 900 4.79 17.36 26.48
C GLN A 900 5.82 17.28 27.62
N GLU A 901 7.03 16.81 27.34
CA GLU A 901 8.11 16.73 28.32
C GLU A 901 8.65 18.12 28.69
N ILE A 902 8.92 18.95 27.67
CA ILE A 902 9.56 20.26 27.78
C ILE A 902 8.55 21.33 28.19
N CYS A 903 7.37 21.34 27.55
CA CYS A 903 6.42 22.45 27.62
C CYS A 903 5.44 22.27 28.79
N ARG A 904 5.82 22.78 29.96
CA ARG A 904 5.05 22.63 31.20
C ARG A 904 4.33 23.90 31.66
N ALA A 905 4.48 25.00 30.94
CA ALA A 905 3.85 26.26 31.29
C ALA A 905 2.31 26.18 31.17
N PRO A 906 1.56 26.97 31.95
CA PRO A 906 0.10 26.96 31.91
C PRO A 906 -0.48 27.43 30.57
N TRP A 907 0.27 28.23 29.81
CA TRP A 907 -0.11 28.72 28.49
C TRP A 907 1.13 29.21 27.71
N TYR A 908 1.02 29.18 26.39
CA TYR A 908 2.01 29.71 25.43
C TYR A 908 1.34 30.68 24.45
N GLY A 909 2.10 31.62 23.86
CA GLY A 909 1.64 32.40 22.71
C GLY A 909 1.71 31.59 21.40
N SER A 910 1.06 32.06 20.32
CA SER A 910 1.16 31.41 19.01
C SER A 910 2.39 31.86 18.23
N THR A 911 3.20 30.92 17.73
CA THR A 911 4.33 31.20 16.83
C THR A 911 3.87 31.75 15.47
N PHE A 912 2.63 31.44 15.08
CA PHE A 912 2.03 31.86 13.81
C PHE A 912 1.63 33.34 13.77
N ILE A 913 1.90 34.11 14.82
CA ILE A 913 1.97 35.59 14.69
C ILE A 913 2.95 36.03 13.59
N SER A 914 3.92 35.18 13.24
CA SER A 914 4.86 35.40 12.13
C SER A 914 4.49 34.70 10.82
N ARG A 915 3.46 33.85 10.83
CA ARG A 915 2.86 33.17 9.66
C ARG A 915 1.33 33.31 9.64
N PRO A 916 0.77 34.54 9.67
CA PRO A 916 -0.65 34.74 9.91
C PRO A 916 -1.52 34.63 8.64
N TYR A 917 -1.03 34.07 7.54
CA TYR A 917 -1.74 34.08 6.24
C TYR A 917 -1.70 32.76 5.47
N ILE A 918 -0.54 32.31 4.99
CA ILE A 918 -0.53 31.35 3.86
C ILE A 918 -1.15 29.99 4.20
N ASP A 919 -0.88 29.49 5.41
CA ASP A 919 -1.29 28.17 5.87
C ASP A 919 -2.74 28.14 6.38
N LEU A 920 -3.39 29.30 6.59
CA LEU A 920 -4.80 29.36 7.03
C LEU A 920 -5.74 28.93 5.89
N GLU A 921 -6.73 28.11 6.23
CA GLU A 921 -7.83 27.79 5.31
C GLU A 921 -8.72 29.03 5.10
N ASP A 922 -9.18 29.65 6.20
CA ASP A 922 -9.82 30.96 6.18
C ASP A 922 -8.78 32.09 6.35
N LYS A 923 -8.47 32.74 5.24
CA LYS A 923 -7.51 33.86 5.16
C LYS A 923 -8.12 35.23 5.51
N THR A 924 -9.42 35.30 5.78
CA THR A 924 -10.13 36.55 6.08
C THR A 924 -9.55 37.30 7.30
N PRO A 925 -9.14 36.63 8.40
CA PRO A 925 -8.61 37.31 9.59
C PRO A 925 -7.24 37.98 9.40
N SER A 926 -6.46 37.56 8.40
CA SER A 926 -5.05 37.96 8.24
C SER A 926 -4.84 39.46 8.11
N ALA A 927 -5.76 40.19 7.47
CA ALA A 927 -5.69 41.65 7.38
C ALA A 927 -5.70 42.32 8.78
N GLY A 928 -6.47 41.77 9.72
CA GLY A 928 -6.50 42.22 11.11
C GLY A 928 -5.20 41.91 11.84
N TYR A 929 -4.63 40.72 11.62
CA TYR A 929 -3.35 40.32 12.21
C TYR A 929 -2.19 41.23 11.76
N PHE A 930 -2.08 41.50 10.46
CA PHE A 930 -1.06 42.44 9.95
C PHE A 930 -1.26 43.87 10.46
N ALA A 931 -2.50 44.33 10.65
CA ALA A 931 -2.77 45.64 11.24
C ALA A 931 -2.29 45.72 12.70
N LYS A 932 -2.55 44.70 13.52
CA LYS A 932 -2.06 44.62 14.91
C LYS A 932 -0.53 44.53 14.97
N LEU A 933 0.09 43.76 14.07
CA LEU A 933 1.55 43.70 13.94
C LEU A 933 2.15 45.07 13.61
N LYS A 934 1.62 45.79 12.62
CA LYS A 934 2.08 47.16 12.29
C LYS A 934 1.97 48.12 13.47
N GLN A 935 0.97 47.96 14.33
CA GLN A 935 0.83 48.77 15.55
C GLN A 935 1.98 48.56 16.55
N LEU A 936 2.61 47.38 16.61
CA LEU A 936 3.72 47.10 17.54
C LEU A 936 4.92 48.04 17.31
N TRP A 937 5.17 48.42 16.05
CA TRP A 937 6.27 49.29 15.64
C TRP A 937 5.85 50.68 15.17
N GLN A 938 4.55 51.02 15.20
CA GLN A 938 4.05 52.34 14.84
C GLN A 938 4.69 53.44 15.71
N ASP A 939 5.23 54.47 15.05
CA ASP A 939 5.92 55.62 15.64
C ASP A 939 7.11 55.26 16.55
N LYS A 940 7.69 54.06 16.39
CA LYS A 940 8.87 53.59 17.13
C LYS A 940 10.15 53.74 16.32
N ASP A 941 11.25 53.95 17.02
CA ASP A 941 12.59 53.80 16.45
C ASP A 941 12.96 52.30 16.48
N LEU A 942 13.31 51.72 15.33
CA LEU A 942 13.55 50.29 15.16
C LEU A 942 15.04 49.99 14.99
N LEU A 943 15.45 48.84 15.53
CA LEU A 943 16.70 48.16 15.18
C LEU A 943 16.34 46.76 14.66
N ILE A 944 16.50 46.54 13.36
CA ILE A 944 16.24 45.24 12.73
C ILE A 944 17.55 44.46 12.67
N VAL A 945 17.55 43.23 13.19
CA VAL A 945 18.67 42.30 13.17
C VAL A 945 18.27 41.11 12.31
N GLU A 946 18.81 41.02 11.10
CA GLU A 946 18.34 40.10 10.06
C GLU A 946 19.48 39.45 9.28
N GLY A 947 19.19 38.34 8.62
CA GLY A 947 20.15 37.66 7.74
C GLY A 947 20.39 38.45 6.45
N LEU A 948 21.58 38.26 5.86
CA LEU A 948 22.00 38.91 4.62
C LEU A 948 20.97 38.81 3.48
N THR A 949 20.28 37.68 3.38
CA THR A 949 19.32 37.40 2.31
C THR A 949 17.88 37.78 2.67
N SER A 950 17.58 38.14 3.92
CA SER A 950 16.22 38.46 4.37
C SER A 950 15.67 39.74 3.74
N ARG A 951 16.47 40.82 3.70
CA ARG A 951 16.11 42.14 3.11
C ARG A 951 14.67 42.58 3.44
N SER A 952 14.31 42.48 4.71
CA SER A 952 12.93 42.65 5.18
C SER A 952 12.43 44.08 4.98
N GLY A 953 11.24 44.23 4.39
CA GLY A 953 10.66 45.50 3.98
C GLY A 953 11.06 45.97 2.57
N VAL A 954 12.02 45.34 1.90
CA VAL A 954 12.38 45.72 0.52
C VAL A 954 11.27 45.27 -0.42
N GLY A 955 10.57 46.21 -1.06
CA GLY A 955 9.51 45.92 -2.02
C GLY A 955 8.10 45.77 -1.42
N ASN A 956 7.92 46.06 -0.13
CA ASN A 956 6.62 46.12 0.53
C ASN A 956 6.58 47.25 1.58
N ASP A 957 5.42 47.51 2.19
CA ASP A 957 5.20 48.57 3.18
C ASP A 957 5.07 48.05 4.63
N LEU A 958 5.65 46.88 4.95
CA LEU A 958 5.46 46.23 6.25
C LEU A 958 5.88 47.12 7.44
N PHE A 959 6.96 47.87 7.28
CA PHE A 959 7.53 48.75 8.32
C PHE A 959 7.15 50.23 8.14
N ASP A 960 6.23 50.55 7.23
CA ASP A 960 5.71 51.90 7.10
C ASP A 960 5.07 52.36 8.42
N GLY A 961 5.33 53.60 8.81
CA GLY A 961 4.92 54.16 10.10
C GLY A 961 5.96 54.04 11.21
N ALA A 962 7.06 53.32 11.02
CA ALA A 962 8.22 53.39 11.91
C ALA A 962 8.85 54.80 11.85
N ARG A 963 9.33 55.32 13.00
CA ARG A 963 9.94 56.66 13.08
C ARG A 963 11.33 56.71 12.45
N SER A 964 12.14 55.68 12.70
CA SER A 964 13.45 55.49 12.07
C SER A 964 13.84 54.02 12.12
N ILE A 965 14.63 53.55 11.15
CA ILE A 965 15.09 52.16 11.08
C ILE A 965 16.62 52.15 11.02
N LYS A 966 17.23 51.30 11.84
CA LYS A 966 18.63 50.87 11.74
C LYS A 966 18.68 49.36 11.53
N ARG A 967 19.70 48.86 10.84
CA ARG A 967 19.86 47.44 10.51
C ARG A 967 21.24 46.91 10.88
N ILE A 968 21.26 45.73 11.49
CA ILE A 968 22.45 44.90 11.66
C ILE A 968 22.27 43.69 10.77
N ILE A 969 23.19 43.51 9.81
CA ILE A 969 23.16 42.41 8.87
C ILE A 969 24.03 41.28 9.37
N CYS A 970 23.48 40.08 9.48
CA CYS A 970 24.14 38.88 9.99
C CYS A 970 24.26 37.81 8.90
N PRO A 971 25.05 36.74 9.12
CA PRO A 971 25.07 35.58 8.22
C PRO A 971 23.65 35.01 8.02
N SER A 972 23.31 34.60 6.78
CA SER A 972 22.04 33.94 6.48
C SER A 972 21.98 32.48 6.95
N ARG A 973 23.15 31.89 7.28
CA ARG A 973 23.29 30.53 7.82
C ARG A 973 24.25 30.53 9.00
N ASN A 974 24.03 29.64 9.97
CA ASN A 974 24.88 29.44 11.14
C ASN A 974 25.14 30.74 11.94
N ALA A 975 24.16 31.63 12.03
CA ALA A 975 24.29 32.92 12.72
C ALA A 975 24.65 32.74 14.21
N TYR A 976 24.32 31.59 14.80
CA TYR A 976 24.63 31.29 16.20
C TYR A 976 26.13 31.32 16.50
N SER A 977 26.95 30.92 15.53
CA SER A 977 28.42 30.97 15.62
C SER A 977 28.96 32.39 15.86
N LYS A 978 28.17 33.43 15.57
CA LYS A 978 28.49 34.85 15.79
C LYS A 978 27.62 35.51 16.85
N LEU A 979 26.93 34.75 17.71
CA LEU A 979 25.97 35.29 18.69
C LEU A 979 26.55 36.45 19.53
N GLU A 980 27.77 36.31 20.04
CA GLU A 980 28.38 37.33 20.89
C GLU A 980 28.75 38.62 20.12
N ALA A 981 29.19 38.50 18.87
CA ALA A 981 29.43 39.65 18.01
C ALA A 981 28.10 40.36 17.66
N ILE A 982 27.05 39.59 17.40
CA ILE A 982 25.69 40.11 17.14
C ILE A 982 25.18 40.87 18.37
N LYS A 983 25.29 40.29 19.57
CA LYS A 983 24.92 40.95 20.83
C LYS A 983 25.67 42.26 21.03
N GLN A 984 26.98 42.26 20.79
CA GLN A 984 27.79 43.47 20.95
C GLN A 984 27.34 44.58 19.99
N ALA A 985 27.11 44.25 18.71
CA ALA A 985 26.61 45.20 17.72
C ALA A 985 25.22 45.74 18.11
N VAL A 986 24.34 44.89 18.66
CA VAL A 986 23.04 45.32 19.17
C VAL A 986 23.20 46.31 20.32
N ARG A 987 24.06 46.04 21.31
CA ARG A 987 24.30 46.96 22.44
C ARG A 987 24.80 48.33 21.99
N GLU A 988 25.64 48.38 20.97
CA GLU A 988 26.19 49.63 20.43
C GLU A 988 25.15 50.44 19.64
N GLN A 989 24.13 49.80 19.06
CA GLN A 989 23.18 50.44 18.14
C GLN A 989 21.75 50.54 18.67
N ALA A 990 21.41 49.83 19.75
CA ALA A 990 20.05 49.73 20.28
C ALA A 990 19.49 51.10 20.66
N ASP A 991 20.20 51.93 21.43
CA ASP A 991 19.82 53.32 21.74
C ASP A 991 18.30 53.52 22.03
N ASN A 992 17.74 52.71 22.93
CA ASN A 992 16.30 52.63 23.29
C ASN A 992 15.32 52.29 22.14
N ARG A 993 15.79 51.70 21.04
CA ARG A 993 14.98 51.20 19.92
C ARG A 993 14.27 49.90 20.28
N LEU A 994 13.13 49.66 19.63
CA LEU A 994 12.51 48.35 19.59
C LEU A 994 13.34 47.45 18.67
N ILE A 995 13.75 46.30 19.19
CA ILE A 995 14.62 45.37 18.47
C ILE A 995 13.74 44.32 17.79
N LEU A 996 13.89 44.15 16.48
CA LEU A 996 13.21 43.11 15.71
C LEU A 996 14.24 42.11 15.19
N THR A 997 14.05 40.82 15.43
CA THR A 997 15.02 39.78 15.07
C THR A 997 14.43 38.78 14.08
N MET A 998 15.22 38.41 13.07
CA MET A 998 14.86 37.51 11.97
C MET A 998 16.07 36.62 11.62
N LEU A 999 16.54 35.84 12.62
CA LEU A 999 17.78 35.05 12.56
C LEU A 999 17.56 33.57 12.89
N GLY A 1000 16.40 33.02 12.53
CA GLY A 1000 16.10 31.61 12.77
C GLY A 1000 16.28 31.23 14.25
N PRO A 1001 17.00 30.14 14.58
CA PRO A 1001 17.19 29.67 15.95
C PRO A 1001 17.99 30.66 16.82
N THR A 1002 18.91 31.41 16.19
CA THR A 1002 19.75 32.41 16.89
C THR A 1002 18.90 33.54 17.46
N ALA A 1003 17.78 33.88 16.80
CA ALA A 1003 16.88 34.93 17.26
C ALA A 1003 16.31 34.64 18.66
N LYS A 1004 16.05 33.37 19.00
CA LYS A 1004 15.42 32.97 20.26
C LYS A 1004 16.36 33.24 21.43
N VAL A 1005 17.59 32.75 21.30
CA VAL A 1005 18.65 32.96 22.31
C VAL A 1005 19.00 34.45 22.41
N LEU A 1006 19.12 35.15 21.28
CA LEU A 1006 19.41 36.59 21.26
C LEU A 1006 18.32 37.41 21.97
N VAL A 1007 17.04 37.17 21.65
CA VAL A 1007 15.92 37.88 22.30
C VAL A 1007 15.91 37.59 23.79
N TYR A 1008 16.03 36.32 24.18
CA TYR A 1008 16.05 35.94 25.60
C TYR A 1008 17.14 36.71 26.37
N ASP A 1009 18.37 36.74 25.85
CA ASP A 1009 19.48 37.43 26.50
C ASP A 1009 19.29 38.94 26.55
N LEU A 1010 18.79 39.56 25.48
CA LEU A 1010 18.50 40.99 25.43
C LEU A 1010 17.40 41.39 26.42
N VAL A 1011 16.41 40.53 26.66
CA VAL A 1011 15.37 40.77 27.67
C VAL A 1011 15.94 40.76 29.09
N GLN A 1012 16.90 39.87 29.37
CA GLN A 1012 17.61 39.88 30.66
C GLN A 1012 18.42 41.16 30.87
N GLU A 1013 18.89 41.78 29.78
CA GLU A 1013 19.58 43.08 29.79
C GLU A 1013 18.62 44.28 29.82
N GLY A 1014 17.30 44.06 29.82
CA GLY A 1014 16.27 45.11 29.92
C GLY A 1014 15.84 45.71 28.58
N TYR A 1015 16.24 45.14 27.45
CA TYR A 1015 15.74 45.54 26.13
C TYR A 1015 14.39 44.90 25.83
N ARG A 1016 13.62 45.56 24.95
CA ARG A 1016 12.45 44.96 24.33
C ARG A 1016 12.81 44.45 22.94
N ALA A 1017 12.69 43.14 22.74
CA ALA A 1017 13.07 42.48 21.49
C ALA A 1017 11.99 41.49 21.02
N LEU A 1018 11.71 41.48 19.71
CA LEU A 1018 10.68 40.64 19.12
C LEU A 1018 11.28 39.75 18.04
N ASP A 1019 11.22 38.44 18.23
CA ASP A 1019 11.45 37.49 17.14
C ASP A 1019 10.23 37.50 16.21
N ILE A 1020 10.38 38.06 15.00
CA ILE A 1020 9.30 38.21 14.03
C ILE A 1020 9.41 37.26 12.83
N GLY A 1021 10.50 36.48 12.73
CA GLY A 1021 10.63 35.37 11.79
C GLY A 1021 10.27 35.68 10.33
N HIS A 1022 9.38 34.86 9.77
CA HIS A 1022 9.02 34.85 8.35
C HIS A 1022 7.95 35.89 7.97
N ILE A 1023 7.71 36.89 8.84
CA ILE A 1023 6.57 37.80 8.66
C ILE A 1023 6.63 38.62 7.36
N ASP A 1024 7.83 38.94 6.87
CA ASP A 1024 8.00 39.72 5.64
C ASP A 1024 7.54 38.96 4.39
N SER A 1025 7.93 37.68 4.26
CA SER A 1025 7.48 36.82 3.16
C SER A 1025 5.97 36.59 3.21
N GLU A 1026 5.42 36.37 4.42
CA GLU A 1026 3.98 36.21 4.64
C GLU A 1026 3.19 37.47 4.29
N TYR A 1027 3.76 38.65 4.56
CA TYR A 1027 3.14 39.90 4.19
C TYR A 1027 3.12 40.11 2.67
N GLU A 1028 4.20 39.78 1.95
CA GLU A 1028 4.19 39.82 0.49
C GLU A 1028 3.16 38.85 -0.09
N TRP A 1029 3.09 37.62 0.42
CA TRP A 1029 2.06 36.66 0.00
C TRP A 1029 0.65 37.16 0.24
N PHE A 1030 0.40 37.83 1.37
CA PHE A 1030 -0.87 38.50 1.65
C PHE A 1030 -1.19 39.61 0.65
N GLN A 1031 -0.22 40.49 0.35
CA GLN A 1031 -0.41 41.56 -0.63
C GLN A 1031 -0.67 41.04 -2.05
N MET A 1032 -0.07 39.90 -2.39
CA MET A 1032 -0.26 39.23 -3.68
C MET A 1032 -1.60 38.47 -3.78
N GLY A 1033 -2.26 38.21 -2.65
CA GLY A 1033 -3.42 37.31 -2.60
C GLY A 1033 -3.03 35.85 -2.89
N ALA A 1034 -1.83 35.43 -2.48
CA ALA A 1034 -1.29 34.11 -2.80
C ALA A 1034 -2.12 32.99 -2.15
N ARG A 1035 -2.40 31.93 -2.92
CA ARG A 1035 -3.13 30.74 -2.43
C ARG A 1035 -2.21 29.57 -2.07
N HIS A 1036 -0.96 29.63 -2.52
CA HIS A 1036 0.10 28.66 -2.23
C HIS A 1036 1.41 29.42 -2.00
N LYS A 1037 2.38 28.78 -1.36
CA LYS A 1037 3.71 29.34 -1.09
C LYS A 1037 4.42 29.68 -2.40
N VAL A 1038 4.89 30.93 -2.56
CA VAL A 1038 5.55 31.43 -3.79
C VAL A 1038 6.99 31.84 -3.50
N LYS A 1039 7.96 31.36 -4.28
CA LYS A 1039 9.37 31.81 -4.21
C LYS A 1039 9.47 33.29 -4.56
N LEU A 1040 10.02 34.09 -3.65
CA LEU A 1040 10.36 35.49 -3.92
C LEU A 1040 11.74 35.55 -4.60
N SER A 1041 11.85 36.26 -5.72
CA SER A 1041 13.10 36.30 -6.51
C SER A 1041 14.15 37.26 -5.94
N HIS A 1042 13.75 38.19 -5.06
CA HIS A 1042 14.59 39.29 -4.58
C HIS A 1042 15.05 39.19 -3.13
N LYS A 1043 14.63 38.13 -2.41
CA LYS A 1043 14.96 37.89 -1.00
C LYS A 1043 14.73 36.43 -0.60
N HIS A 1044 15.19 36.07 0.60
CA HIS A 1044 15.00 34.75 1.19
C HIS A 1044 13.52 34.36 1.26
N THR A 1045 13.23 33.09 0.96
CA THR A 1045 11.92 32.47 1.15
C THR A 1045 12.12 31.10 1.82
N ALA A 1046 11.63 30.93 3.04
CA ALA A 1046 11.90 29.75 3.88
C ALA A 1046 11.38 28.42 3.34
N GLU A 1047 10.53 28.43 2.32
CA GLU A 1047 10.02 27.20 1.67
C GLU A 1047 10.93 26.77 0.50
N HIS A 1048 11.91 27.60 0.15
CA HIS A 1048 12.90 27.40 -0.91
C HIS A 1048 14.33 27.62 -0.36
N ASN A 1049 14.66 26.86 0.70
CA ASN A 1049 15.76 27.05 1.67
C ASN A 1049 17.21 27.11 1.16
N PHE A 1050 17.46 27.12 -0.15
CA PHE A 1050 18.82 27.08 -0.69
C PHE A 1050 19.43 28.46 -0.96
N ASP A 1051 18.67 29.56 -0.77
CA ASP A 1051 19.10 30.93 -1.14
C ASP A 1051 19.68 31.02 -2.56
N GLN A 1052 19.22 30.14 -3.45
CA GLN A 1052 19.65 30.07 -4.85
C GLN A 1052 18.86 31.05 -5.70
N ASP A 1053 19.56 31.74 -6.60
CA ASP A 1053 19.00 32.66 -7.59
C ASP A 1053 18.30 33.89 -6.99
N ILE A 1054 18.79 34.41 -5.87
CA ILE A 1054 18.30 35.68 -5.29
C ILE A 1054 18.97 36.86 -6.01
N GLU A 1055 18.18 37.68 -6.69
CA GLU A 1055 18.62 38.94 -7.30
C GLU A 1055 18.21 40.13 -6.42
N PHE A 1056 19.17 40.70 -5.69
CA PHE A 1056 18.88 41.84 -4.81
C PHE A 1056 18.42 43.07 -5.60
N ARG A 1057 17.26 43.60 -5.21
CA ARG A 1057 16.77 44.90 -5.69
C ARG A 1057 17.60 46.03 -5.08
N ASP A 1058 18.01 46.97 -5.93
CA ASP A 1058 18.64 48.23 -5.50
C ASP A 1058 17.64 49.07 -4.69
N ASP A 1059 17.98 49.35 -3.43
CA ASP A 1059 17.15 50.09 -2.49
C ASP A 1059 18.05 50.95 -1.59
N GLN A 1060 18.23 52.21 -2.00
CA GLN A 1060 19.08 53.15 -1.27
C GLN A 1060 18.58 53.45 0.15
N ALA A 1061 17.27 53.36 0.40
CA ALA A 1061 16.73 53.57 1.72
C ALA A 1061 17.15 52.41 2.64
N TYR A 1062 17.00 51.17 2.18
CA TYR A 1062 17.49 49.98 2.89
C TYR A 1062 18.99 50.07 3.18
N ASP A 1063 19.81 50.36 2.16
CA ASP A 1063 21.27 50.38 2.31
C ASP A 1063 21.73 51.46 3.28
N SER A 1064 21.06 52.63 3.31
CA SER A 1064 21.37 53.72 4.24
C SER A 1064 21.01 53.40 5.71
N GLN A 1065 20.17 52.39 5.95
CA GLN A 1065 19.77 51.96 7.29
C GLN A 1065 20.79 50.98 7.91
N ILE A 1066 21.70 50.40 7.13
CA ILE A 1066 22.69 49.43 7.60
C ILE A 1066 23.75 50.13 8.45
N VAL A 1067 23.80 49.80 9.75
CA VAL A 1067 24.76 50.36 10.71
C VAL A 1067 25.88 49.40 11.09
N ALA A 1068 25.70 48.10 10.85
CA ALA A 1068 26.74 47.08 10.98
C ALA A 1068 26.47 45.91 10.04
N ASN A 1069 27.52 45.30 9.48
CA ASN A 1069 27.43 44.11 8.63
C ASN A 1069 28.44 43.06 9.11
N LEU A 1070 27.93 41.98 9.70
CA LEU A 1070 28.67 40.87 10.29
C LEU A 1070 28.70 39.63 9.37
N ALA A 1071 28.09 39.72 8.17
CA ALA A 1071 27.99 38.60 7.24
C ALA A 1071 29.29 38.32 6.44
N GLN A 1072 30.23 39.27 6.42
CA GLN A 1072 31.44 39.23 5.56
C GLN A 1072 32.78 39.04 6.31
N GLU A 1073 32.76 38.78 7.62
CA GLU A 1073 33.98 38.49 8.40
C GLU A 1073 34.28 37.01 8.59
#